data_AF-K9XU88-F1
#
_entry.id   AF-K9XU88-F1
#
_cell.length_a   1.000
_cell.length_b   1.000
_cell.length_c   1.000
_cell.angle_alpha   90.00
_cell.angle_beta   90.00
_cell.angle_gamma   90.00
#
_symmetry.space_group_name_H-M   'P 1'
#
loop_
_entity.id
_entity.type
_entity.pdbx_description
1 polymer ?
#
loop_
_entity_poly.entity_id
_entity_poly.type
_entity_poly.pdbx_seq_one_letter_code
_entity_poly.pdbx_strand_id
1 'polypeptide(L)'
;MTLERDNQSLNGAWKQSDLSEKPQQSSALRNFAQNTISPTTSVNSRNREEFESMQIEKSRQFSWWQAWQFWGIVLVLISGGIGFTATSLLLKLPKTQTCSKVFWPVASASVRLYCAQIAAEEQTVDNLLQAIALVRVLPASHPLRAEIDRNVEKWTTDILAIAEEKFQQGELKTAEQIAQKIPSQFKARQLAEDKISQWNAIWQAAEQNYAEVEKQLRDSNWNQAFSWAVKLTDINNQYWATTKYQEAINKINVAQEERSTLDRAYDQFRRGGLDNILAALEKVEAIETSSYAYQDAQDLRADAKNQLLKYIDQSIDQEKWQEILQVTSRIPKSLKLEKQIEDWNLLAGAGSSASLDTVFGLEEGILELQNLKPNSPLYQRGQKLISRWKLEIEAVKHLEEAKNLALGGQIKDYNAAIAEASLVASTNPRYQQAQQQINSWRREIRIIEDQPVLDRANQLAIGSNLSAWKQAIAEASLITSNSPLYSEAQRNIQNWQANIEREEDRPFLDQALTLAGTRNYSEAIRAAERIRPGRALYQQAQEKVALWRQEIQADNYLREAYDLADIGTPEALVKAINLAQQVSSATNAYSQTQQIINGWANQILDLAYTKSSYALEEAIAIAQTIPSGTVAYSEAQSQIKNWQERLRPPVIERELPLREINLDKPRSRKFNQFEDR
;
A
#
# COMPACT_ATOMS: atom_id res chain seq x y z
N MET A 1 63.21 -10.27 -5.66
CA MET A 1 63.33 -9.64 -4.33
C MET A 1 61.95 -9.43 -3.76
N THR A 2 61.85 -9.10 -2.48
CA THR A 2 60.62 -9.14 -1.66
C THR A 2 59.94 -7.78 -1.49
N LEU A 3 58.71 -7.80 -0.94
CA LEU A 3 57.96 -6.67 -0.36
C LEU A 3 57.35 -5.66 -1.36
N GLU A 4 56.30 -4.90 -1.03
CA GLU A 4 55.07 -5.14 -0.22
C GLU A 4 54.17 -3.88 -0.36
N ARG A 5 52.85 -3.99 -0.11
CA ARG A 5 51.92 -2.87 0.20
C ARG A 5 51.70 -1.81 -0.91
N ASP A 6 50.70 -0.94 -0.82
CA ASP A 6 49.34 -1.11 -0.27
C ASP A 6 48.41 -0.19 -1.08
N ASN A 7 47.11 -0.52 -1.15
CA ASN A 7 46.14 0.25 -1.92
C ASN A 7 45.05 0.83 -1.01
N GLN A 8 45.14 2.13 -0.70
CA GLN A 8 44.06 2.91 -0.09
C GLN A 8 43.99 4.30 -0.69
N SER A 9 42.81 4.70 -1.15
CA SER A 9 42.43 6.09 -1.41
C SER A 9 41.04 6.36 -0.80
N LEU A 10 40.81 7.60 -0.38
CA LEU A 10 39.68 8.00 0.45
C LEU A 10 38.50 8.51 -0.38
N ASN A 11 37.29 8.16 0.04
CA ASN A 11 36.02 8.92 0.02
C ASN A 11 35.03 8.05 0.83
N GLY A 12 34.28 8.51 1.84
CA GLY A 12 33.35 9.65 1.85
C GLY A 12 31.93 9.07 1.71
N ALA A 13 30.89 9.34 2.51
CA ALA A 13 30.63 10.05 3.77
C ALA A 13 29.08 10.07 3.88
N TRP A 14 28.49 10.05 5.11
CA TRP A 14 27.03 10.09 5.35
C TRP A 14 26.24 8.81 4.92
N LYS A 15 25.10 8.42 5.52
CA LYS A 15 24.38 8.93 6.71
C LYS A 15 23.52 7.83 7.39
N GLN A 16 23.41 7.92 8.72
CA GLN A 16 22.30 7.46 9.59
C GLN A 16 21.53 6.15 9.28
N SER A 17 21.64 5.20 10.21
CA SER A 17 20.53 4.31 10.62
C SER A 17 20.53 4.17 12.14
N ASP A 18 19.42 4.49 12.79
CA ASP A 18 19.29 4.43 14.25
C ASP A 18 18.93 3.01 14.71
N LEU A 19 19.58 2.54 15.79
CA LEU A 19 19.39 1.20 16.36
C LEU A 19 19.20 1.25 17.88
N SER A 20 17.94 1.35 18.28
CA SER A 20 17.40 1.02 19.60
C SER A 20 16.04 0.33 19.37
N GLU A 21 15.59 -0.63 20.17
CA GLU A 21 16.07 -1.11 21.47
C GLU A 21 15.72 -2.62 21.66
N LYS A 22 16.22 -3.23 22.74
CA LYS A 22 15.78 -4.56 23.23
C LYS A 22 15.43 -4.39 24.72
N PRO A 23 14.36 -5.03 25.21
CA PRO A 23 14.57 -6.38 25.77
C PRO A 23 13.44 -7.38 25.48
N GLN A 24 13.64 -8.63 25.92
CA GLN A 24 12.72 -9.76 25.75
C GLN A 24 11.72 -9.85 26.91
N GLN A 25 10.50 -10.35 26.66
CA GLN A 25 9.73 -11.02 27.72
C GLN A 25 8.72 -12.08 27.22
N SER A 26 8.62 -13.15 28.02
CA SER A 26 7.52 -14.10 28.22
C SER A 26 6.58 -14.49 27.07
N SER A 27 6.60 -15.78 26.77
CA SER A 27 5.59 -16.53 26.00
C SER A 27 4.18 -16.49 26.59
N ALA A 28 3.18 -16.17 25.77
CA ALA A 28 1.81 -16.68 25.88
C ALA A 28 1.08 -16.58 24.54
N LEU A 29 0.50 -17.68 24.04
CA LEU A 29 -0.43 -17.67 22.91
C LEU A 29 -1.71 -18.43 23.28
N ARG A 30 -2.85 -17.78 23.07
CA ARG A 30 -4.19 -18.38 23.02
C ARG A 30 -4.94 -17.77 21.83
N ASN A 31 -5.43 -18.64 20.97
CA ASN A 31 -6.56 -18.49 20.04
C ASN A 31 -6.95 -19.96 19.70
N PHE A 32 -8.16 -20.45 20.00
CA PHE A 32 -9.38 -20.22 19.22
C PHE A 32 -9.10 -20.30 17.70
N ALA A 33 -9.31 -21.46 17.08
CA ALA A 33 -10.59 -21.94 16.54
C ALA A 33 -10.93 -21.25 15.19
N GLN A 34 -11.40 -21.95 14.14
CA GLN A 34 -11.87 -23.35 14.06
C GLN A 34 -11.75 -23.87 12.60
N ASN A 35 -11.69 -25.21 12.44
CA ASN A 35 -12.24 -26.09 11.39
C ASN A 35 -12.52 -25.57 9.96
N THR A 36 -12.34 -26.33 8.86
CA THR A 36 -12.11 -27.80 8.70
C THR A 36 -11.16 -28.05 7.48
N ILE A 37 -11.09 -29.13 6.68
CA ILE A 37 -11.89 -30.36 6.45
C ILE A 37 -11.01 -31.58 6.08
N SER A 38 -11.64 -32.71 5.75
CA SER A 38 -11.08 -34.05 5.49
C SER A 38 -10.29 -34.21 4.17
N PRO A 39 -9.68 -35.39 3.92
CA PRO A 39 -10.37 -36.37 3.07
C PRO A 39 -10.38 -37.83 3.61
N THR A 40 -10.70 -38.81 2.75
CA THR A 40 -11.38 -40.08 3.10
C THR A 40 -10.55 -41.38 3.03
N THR A 41 -10.76 -42.24 4.05
CA THR A 41 -10.87 -43.73 4.06
C THR A 41 -10.11 -44.63 3.04
N SER A 42 -9.55 -45.75 3.53
CA SER A 42 -10.13 -47.12 3.33
C SER A 42 -9.26 -48.27 3.92
N VAL A 43 -9.74 -49.52 3.76
CA VAL A 43 -9.04 -50.82 3.95
C VAL A 43 -8.96 -51.45 5.37
N ASN A 44 -10.08 -52.04 5.79
CA ASN A 44 -10.27 -53.51 5.95
C ASN A 44 -9.21 -54.38 6.71
N SER A 45 -9.60 -55.01 7.83
CA SER A 45 -9.74 -56.49 7.97
C SER A 45 -10.00 -56.95 9.44
N ARG A 46 -9.95 -58.26 9.72
CA ARG A 46 -10.68 -58.94 10.82
C ARG A 46 -9.87 -59.31 12.06
N ASN A 47 -10.57 -59.23 13.20
CA ASN A 47 -10.50 -60.08 14.41
C ASN A 47 -9.13 -60.44 15.03
N ARG A 48 -8.92 -60.04 16.30
CA ARG A 48 -8.80 -61.03 17.41
C ARG A 48 -9.12 -60.44 18.80
N GLU A 49 -9.71 -61.31 19.62
CA GLU A 49 -9.96 -61.36 21.07
C GLU A 49 -9.08 -60.50 22.02
N GLU A 50 -9.79 -59.70 22.84
CA GLU A 50 -9.87 -59.83 24.32
C GLU A 50 -8.81 -59.19 25.27
N PHE A 51 -9.21 -59.09 26.55
CA PHE A 51 -8.50 -58.71 27.78
C PHE A 51 -8.04 -57.25 28.04
N GLU A 52 -8.76 -56.60 28.97
CA GLU A 52 -8.26 -55.91 30.18
C GLU A 52 -7.25 -54.73 30.11
N SER A 53 -7.28 -53.71 30.98
CA SER A 53 -8.17 -53.41 32.14
C SER A 53 -8.08 -51.92 32.54
N MET A 54 -8.91 -51.52 33.52
CA MET A 54 -8.79 -50.30 34.36
C MET A 54 -8.84 -48.92 33.67
N GLN A 55 -9.83 -48.12 34.07
CA GLN A 55 -9.60 -47.23 35.23
C GLN A 55 -10.85 -47.14 36.11
N ILE A 56 -10.60 -47.03 37.42
CA ILE A 56 -11.63 -46.96 38.46
C ILE A 56 -11.86 -45.49 38.84
N GLU A 57 -13.10 -45.06 38.62
CA GLU A 57 -13.98 -44.35 39.58
C GLU A 57 -13.35 -43.46 40.66
N LYS A 58 -13.96 -42.29 40.91
CA LYS A 58 -13.89 -41.67 42.23
C LYS A 58 -15.19 -41.02 42.73
N SER A 59 -16.02 -41.87 43.33
CA SER A 59 -16.88 -41.62 44.50
C SER A 59 -17.68 -40.31 44.58
N ARG A 60 -19.01 -40.46 44.67
CA ARG A 60 -19.84 -39.56 45.50
C ARG A 60 -20.70 -40.41 46.42
N GLN A 61 -20.58 -40.20 47.74
CA GLN A 61 -21.24 -41.03 48.74
C GLN A 61 -22.77 -40.92 48.64
N PHE A 62 -23.44 -42.06 48.56
CA PHE A 62 -24.90 -42.16 48.69
C PHE A 62 -25.24 -42.79 50.05
N SER A 63 -26.25 -42.27 50.74
CA SER A 63 -26.49 -42.56 52.15
C SER A 63 -27.29 -43.85 52.36
N TRP A 64 -26.92 -44.60 53.40
CA TRP A 64 -27.62 -45.82 53.82
C TRP A 64 -29.12 -45.61 54.11
N TRP A 65 -29.51 -44.40 54.53
CA TRP A 65 -30.92 -44.02 54.70
C TRP A 65 -31.73 -43.98 53.38
N GLN A 66 -31.08 -43.72 52.24
CA GLN A 66 -31.74 -43.65 50.93
C GLN A 66 -32.03 -45.06 50.37
N ALA A 67 -31.28 -46.08 50.82
CA ALA A 67 -31.50 -47.47 50.41
C ALA A 67 -32.84 -48.03 50.89
N TRP A 68 -33.30 -47.67 52.10
CA TRP A 68 -34.60 -48.14 52.62
C TRP A 68 -35.78 -47.46 51.92
N GLN A 69 -35.64 -46.20 51.50
CA GLN A 69 -36.65 -45.56 50.64
C GLN A 69 -36.67 -46.15 49.24
N PHE A 70 -35.51 -46.48 48.65
CA PHE A 70 -35.43 -47.18 47.37
C PHE A 70 -36.14 -48.54 47.43
N TRP A 71 -35.82 -49.38 48.43
CA TRP A 71 -36.49 -50.67 48.61
C TRP A 71 -37.97 -50.54 48.95
N GLY A 72 -38.39 -49.53 49.72
CA GLY A 72 -39.81 -49.25 49.97
C GLY A 72 -40.58 -48.89 48.69
N ILE A 73 -40.02 -48.00 47.86
CA ILE A 73 -40.59 -47.61 46.57
C ILE A 73 -40.60 -48.81 45.60
N VAL A 74 -39.53 -49.61 45.55
CA VAL A 74 -39.46 -50.83 44.74
C VAL A 74 -40.50 -51.87 45.19
N LEU A 75 -40.71 -52.07 46.49
CA LEU A 75 -41.72 -53.02 47.00
C LEU A 75 -43.15 -52.54 46.68
N VAL A 76 -43.42 -51.23 46.78
CA VAL A 76 -44.69 -50.63 46.34
C VAL A 76 -44.87 -50.69 44.82
N LEU A 77 -43.83 -50.47 44.03
CA LEU A 77 -43.88 -50.58 42.56
C LEU A 77 -44.02 -52.03 42.08
N ILE A 78 -43.44 -53.02 42.79
CA ILE A 78 -43.61 -54.44 42.46
C ILE A 78 -45.00 -54.94 42.88
N SER A 79 -45.45 -54.65 44.11
CA SER A 79 -46.79 -55.08 44.57
C SER A 79 -47.92 -54.33 43.86
N GLY A 80 -47.79 -53.01 43.68
CA GLY A 80 -48.69 -52.19 42.87
C GLY A 80 -48.62 -52.53 41.39
N GLY A 81 -47.43 -52.82 40.85
CA GLY A 81 -47.25 -53.25 39.46
C GLY A 81 -47.88 -54.61 39.17
N ILE A 82 -47.73 -55.59 40.06
CA ILE A 82 -48.40 -56.90 39.96
C ILE A 82 -49.92 -56.73 40.13
N GLY A 83 -50.39 -55.91 41.07
CA GLY A 83 -51.81 -55.64 41.25
C GLY A 83 -52.46 -54.95 40.04
N PHE A 84 -51.80 -53.93 39.49
CA PHE A 84 -52.28 -53.18 38.32
C PHE A 84 -52.18 -54.01 37.03
N THR A 85 -51.13 -54.80 36.84
CA THR A 85 -51.02 -55.70 35.69
C THR A 85 -52.03 -56.86 35.78
N ALA A 86 -52.25 -57.45 36.97
CA ALA A 86 -53.26 -58.50 37.14
C ALA A 86 -54.69 -58.00 36.92
N THR A 87 -55.05 -56.82 37.44
CA THR A 87 -56.36 -56.21 37.18
C THR A 87 -56.52 -55.73 35.74
N SER A 88 -55.47 -55.19 35.12
CA SER A 88 -55.44 -54.89 33.68
C SER A 88 -55.57 -56.14 32.80
N LEU A 89 -54.99 -57.28 33.22
CA LEU A 89 -55.10 -58.57 32.51
C LEU A 89 -56.47 -59.23 32.71
N LEU A 90 -57.17 -58.96 33.82
CA LEU A 90 -58.56 -59.38 34.06
C LEU A 90 -59.59 -58.49 33.35
N LEU A 91 -59.31 -57.18 33.21
CA LEU A 91 -60.17 -56.24 32.48
C LEU A 91 -59.89 -56.25 30.96
N LYS A 92 -58.72 -56.71 30.53
CA LYS A 92 -58.54 -57.26 29.18
C LYS A 92 -59.34 -58.56 29.05
N LEU A 93 -60.60 -58.41 28.66
CA LEU A 93 -61.32 -59.47 27.95
C LEU A 93 -60.37 -60.06 26.90
N PRO A 94 -60.10 -61.38 26.90
CA PRO A 94 -59.19 -61.96 25.94
C PRO A 94 -59.72 -61.69 24.53
N LYS A 95 -58.89 -61.10 23.65
CA LYS A 95 -59.19 -60.99 22.21
C LYS A 95 -59.32 -62.40 21.65
N THR A 96 -60.54 -62.95 21.70
CA THR A 96 -60.82 -64.31 21.24
C THR A 96 -60.46 -64.42 19.76
N GLN A 97 -59.85 -65.54 19.35
CA GLN A 97 -59.56 -65.83 17.93
C GLN A 97 -60.85 -66.19 17.15
N THR A 98 -61.95 -65.49 17.41
CA THR A 98 -63.22 -65.61 16.71
C THR A 98 -63.11 -64.94 15.34
N CYS A 99 -62.69 -63.67 15.30
CA CYS A 99 -62.62 -62.86 14.08
C CYS A 99 -61.73 -63.44 12.97
N SER A 100 -60.66 -64.18 13.31
CA SER A 100 -59.79 -64.85 12.33
C SER A 100 -60.33 -66.19 11.81
N LYS A 101 -61.45 -66.68 12.34
CA LYS A 101 -62.09 -67.97 11.98
C LYS A 101 -63.54 -67.79 11.50
N VAL A 102 -63.96 -66.57 11.18
CA VAL A 102 -65.32 -66.28 10.70
C VAL A 102 -65.51 -66.72 9.24
N PHE A 103 -66.53 -67.54 8.98
CA PHE A 103 -66.99 -67.81 7.61
C PHE A 103 -67.86 -66.65 7.12
N TRP A 104 -67.21 -65.66 6.48
CA TRP A 104 -67.85 -64.39 6.08
C TRP A 104 -69.18 -64.48 5.31
N PRO A 105 -69.43 -65.49 4.43
CA PRO A 105 -70.72 -65.61 3.73
C PRO A 105 -71.95 -65.75 4.62
N VAL A 106 -71.81 -66.25 5.86
CA VAL A 106 -72.93 -66.38 6.83
C VAL A 106 -72.77 -65.48 8.06
N ALA A 107 -71.74 -64.63 8.09
CA ALA A 107 -71.45 -63.76 9.23
C ALA A 107 -72.49 -62.65 9.38
N SER A 108 -73.10 -62.54 10.57
CA SER A 108 -74.09 -61.51 10.89
C SER A 108 -73.49 -60.10 10.82
N ALA A 109 -74.35 -59.10 10.64
CA ALA A 109 -73.93 -57.70 10.63
C ALA A 109 -73.26 -57.25 11.94
N SER A 110 -73.70 -57.77 13.09
CA SER A 110 -73.07 -57.48 14.39
C SER A 110 -71.68 -58.11 14.53
N VAL A 111 -71.47 -59.35 14.07
CA VAL A 111 -70.14 -59.98 14.04
C VAL A 111 -69.21 -59.26 13.06
N ARG A 112 -69.72 -58.84 11.90
CA ARG A 112 -68.97 -58.02 10.93
C ARG A 112 -68.56 -56.68 11.51
N LEU A 113 -69.45 -55.96 12.19
CA LEU A 113 -69.17 -54.66 12.81
C LEU A 113 -68.18 -54.81 13.97
N TYR A 114 -68.37 -55.79 14.86
CA TYR A 114 -67.45 -56.07 15.97
C TYR A 114 -66.05 -56.43 15.47
N CYS A 115 -65.92 -57.36 14.52
CA CYS A 115 -64.61 -57.74 13.98
C CYS A 115 -63.96 -56.62 13.15
N ALA A 116 -64.74 -55.72 12.55
CA ALA A 116 -64.23 -54.51 11.92
C ALA A 116 -63.69 -53.52 12.97
N GLN A 117 -64.39 -53.32 14.10
CA GLN A 117 -63.88 -52.51 15.22
C GLN A 117 -62.57 -53.09 15.78
N ILE A 118 -62.48 -54.41 15.98
CA ILE A 118 -61.26 -55.08 16.46
C ILE A 118 -60.09 -54.97 15.47
N ALA A 119 -60.34 -54.96 14.15
CA ALA A 119 -59.31 -54.71 13.14
C ALA A 119 -58.84 -53.24 13.17
N ALA A 120 -59.77 -52.29 13.29
CA ALA A 120 -59.46 -50.87 13.36
C ALA A 120 -58.63 -50.47 14.60
N GLU A 121 -58.71 -51.21 15.71
CA GLU A 121 -57.86 -51.00 16.89
C GLU A 121 -56.35 -51.10 16.61
N GLU A 122 -55.93 -51.77 15.52
CA GLU A 122 -54.51 -51.88 15.16
C GLU A 122 -53.96 -50.64 14.42
N GLN A 123 -54.82 -49.67 14.09
CA GLN A 123 -54.45 -48.35 13.55
C GLN A 123 -53.51 -48.34 12.32
N THR A 124 -53.47 -49.42 11.54
CA THR A 124 -52.76 -49.46 10.24
C THR A 124 -53.73 -49.21 9.09
N VAL A 125 -53.22 -48.64 7.98
CA VAL A 125 -54.02 -48.39 6.77
C VAL A 125 -54.73 -49.65 6.27
N ASP A 126 -54.02 -50.77 6.19
CA ASP A 126 -54.59 -52.00 5.62
C ASP A 126 -55.61 -52.67 6.58
N ASN A 127 -55.43 -52.57 7.90
CA ASN A 127 -56.41 -53.07 8.88
C ASN A 127 -57.66 -52.17 8.97
N LEU A 128 -57.51 -50.85 8.83
CA LEU A 128 -58.63 -49.90 8.74
C LEU A 128 -59.41 -50.10 7.43
N LEU A 129 -58.73 -50.36 6.31
CA LEU A 129 -59.37 -50.74 5.05
C LEU A 129 -60.07 -52.10 5.14
N GLN A 130 -59.49 -53.07 5.87
CA GLN A 130 -60.13 -54.35 6.17
C GLN A 130 -61.42 -54.14 6.97
N ALA A 131 -61.39 -53.29 8.01
CA ALA A 131 -62.58 -52.93 8.80
C ALA A 131 -63.71 -52.38 7.91
N ILE A 132 -63.40 -51.41 7.04
CA ILE A 132 -64.36 -50.85 6.07
C ILE A 132 -64.85 -51.95 5.09
N ALA A 133 -63.98 -52.85 4.63
CA ALA A 133 -64.34 -53.92 3.71
C ALA A 133 -65.29 -54.98 4.31
N LEU A 134 -65.22 -55.26 5.62
CA LEU A 134 -66.10 -56.20 6.30
C LEU A 134 -67.55 -55.69 6.41
N VAL A 135 -67.73 -54.40 6.65
CA VAL A 135 -69.06 -53.74 6.74
C VAL A 135 -69.60 -53.27 5.39
N ARG A 136 -68.73 -53.04 4.39
CA ARG A 136 -69.06 -52.63 3.00
C ARG A 136 -70.18 -53.46 2.35
N VAL A 137 -70.24 -54.75 2.65
CA VAL A 137 -71.19 -55.70 2.02
C VAL A 137 -72.63 -55.54 2.55
N LEU A 138 -72.84 -54.76 3.60
CA LEU A 138 -74.16 -54.58 4.23
C LEU A 138 -75.00 -53.51 3.50
N PRO A 139 -76.29 -53.79 3.18
CA PRO A 139 -77.12 -52.90 2.38
C PRO A 139 -77.50 -51.61 3.11
N ALA A 140 -77.85 -50.57 2.35
CA ALA A 140 -78.22 -49.25 2.87
C ALA A 140 -79.45 -49.27 3.81
N SER A 141 -80.35 -50.25 3.65
CA SER A 141 -81.57 -50.44 4.45
C SER A 141 -81.35 -51.19 5.78
N HIS A 142 -80.10 -51.50 6.15
CA HIS A 142 -79.80 -52.30 7.34
C HIS A 142 -80.03 -51.50 8.65
N PRO A 143 -80.64 -52.09 9.72
CA PRO A 143 -80.94 -51.35 10.95
C PRO A 143 -79.74 -50.66 11.63
N LEU A 144 -78.55 -51.27 11.58
CA LEU A 144 -77.32 -50.70 12.14
C LEU A 144 -76.64 -49.65 11.22
N ARG A 145 -77.29 -49.20 10.13
CA ARG A 145 -76.62 -48.36 9.11
C ARG A 145 -76.04 -47.06 9.70
N ALA A 146 -76.79 -46.38 10.56
CA ALA A 146 -76.34 -45.14 11.22
C ALA A 146 -75.22 -45.34 12.27
N GLU A 147 -74.87 -46.59 12.59
CA GLU A 147 -73.69 -46.93 13.40
C GLU A 147 -72.52 -47.34 12.49
N ILE A 148 -72.79 -48.13 11.45
CA ILE A 148 -71.81 -48.49 10.41
C ILE A 148 -71.22 -47.24 9.76
N ASP A 149 -72.05 -46.27 9.34
CA ASP A 149 -71.57 -45.04 8.72
C ASP A 149 -70.67 -44.23 9.67
N ARG A 150 -71.04 -44.08 10.96
CA ARG A 150 -70.20 -43.40 11.96
C ARG A 150 -68.87 -44.10 12.21
N ASN A 151 -68.84 -45.44 12.21
CA ASN A 151 -67.59 -46.19 12.34
C ASN A 151 -66.72 -46.05 11.07
N VAL A 152 -67.30 -46.13 9.87
CA VAL A 152 -66.57 -45.97 8.60
C VAL A 152 -66.05 -44.54 8.41
N GLU A 153 -66.81 -43.53 8.84
CA GLU A 153 -66.38 -42.12 8.85
C GLU A 153 -65.20 -41.91 9.80
N LYS A 154 -65.24 -42.52 10.99
CA LYS A 154 -64.09 -42.54 11.91
C LYS A 154 -62.88 -43.25 11.28
N TRP A 155 -63.01 -44.48 10.80
CA TRP A 155 -61.88 -45.22 10.21
C TRP A 155 -61.32 -44.54 8.95
N THR A 156 -62.16 -43.86 8.19
CA THR A 156 -61.73 -42.98 7.09
C THR A 156 -60.89 -41.81 7.61
N THR A 157 -61.30 -41.17 8.70
CA THR A 157 -60.53 -40.11 9.36
C THR A 157 -59.20 -40.64 9.90
N ASP A 158 -59.19 -41.84 10.50
CA ASP A 158 -57.97 -42.51 10.98
C ASP A 158 -57.00 -42.82 9.81
N ILE A 159 -57.50 -43.33 8.67
CA ILE A 159 -56.71 -43.54 7.44
C ILE A 159 -56.14 -42.20 6.91
N LEU A 160 -56.96 -41.15 6.89
CA LEU A 160 -56.57 -39.83 6.40
C LEU A 160 -55.55 -39.15 7.32
N ALA A 161 -55.51 -39.49 8.61
CA ALA A 161 -54.46 -39.03 9.53
C ALA A 161 -53.09 -39.66 9.21
N ILE A 162 -53.05 -40.95 8.86
CA ILE A 162 -51.81 -41.64 8.42
C ILE A 162 -51.35 -41.11 7.06
N ALA A 163 -52.29 -40.81 6.16
CA ALA A 163 -52.00 -40.14 4.90
C ALA A 163 -51.50 -38.70 5.09
N GLU A 164 -52.07 -37.94 6.02
CA GLU A 164 -51.58 -36.61 6.41
C GLU A 164 -50.14 -36.69 6.94
N GLU A 165 -49.79 -37.67 7.79
CA GLU A 165 -48.39 -37.90 8.21
C GLU A 165 -47.45 -38.09 7.01
N LYS A 166 -47.86 -38.89 6.02
CA LYS A 166 -47.09 -39.09 4.78
C LYS A 166 -46.97 -37.83 3.94
N PHE A 167 -48.04 -37.04 3.82
CA PHE A 167 -48.00 -35.74 3.15
C PHE A 167 -47.02 -34.78 3.86
N GLN A 168 -47.09 -34.68 5.19
CA GLN A 168 -46.21 -33.83 6.00
C GLN A 168 -44.72 -34.25 5.90
N GLN A 169 -44.43 -35.54 5.68
CA GLN A 169 -43.09 -36.08 5.40
C GLN A 169 -42.58 -35.80 3.97
N GLY A 170 -43.39 -35.19 3.09
CA GLY A 170 -43.05 -34.92 1.69
C GLY A 170 -43.53 -36.00 0.71
N GLU A 171 -44.18 -37.07 1.17
CA GLU A 171 -44.67 -38.16 0.34
C GLU A 171 -46.11 -37.93 -0.17
N LEU A 172 -46.37 -36.81 -0.87
CA LEU A 172 -47.70 -36.49 -1.42
C LEU A 172 -48.32 -37.68 -2.17
N LYS A 173 -47.57 -38.30 -3.08
CA LYS A 173 -48.07 -39.43 -3.89
C LYS A 173 -48.42 -40.67 -3.05
N THR A 174 -47.74 -40.90 -1.92
CA THR A 174 -48.08 -41.98 -0.99
C THR A 174 -49.34 -41.65 -0.21
N ALA A 175 -49.49 -40.39 0.25
CA ALA A 175 -50.69 -39.90 0.92
C ALA A 175 -51.94 -40.01 0.03
N GLU A 176 -51.84 -39.58 -1.23
CA GLU A 176 -52.90 -39.72 -2.23
C GLU A 176 -53.29 -41.18 -2.46
N GLN A 177 -52.31 -42.08 -2.63
CA GLN A 177 -52.58 -43.51 -2.82
C GLN A 177 -53.28 -44.13 -1.61
N ILE A 178 -52.93 -43.74 -0.38
CA ILE A 178 -53.63 -44.17 0.84
C ILE A 178 -55.08 -43.67 0.82
N ALA A 179 -55.31 -42.39 0.54
CA ALA A 179 -56.65 -41.80 0.48
C ALA A 179 -57.52 -42.34 -0.68
N GLN A 180 -56.91 -42.75 -1.80
CA GLN A 180 -57.58 -43.36 -2.95
C GLN A 180 -58.05 -44.80 -2.70
N LYS A 181 -57.48 -45.53 -1.73
CA LYS A 181 -57.94 -46.89 -1.35
C LYS A 181 -59.34 -46.90 -0.68
N ILE A 182 -59.85 -45.75 -0.22
CA ILE A 182 -61.12 -45.64 0.52
C ILE A 182 -62.32 -45.87 -0.43
N PRO A 183 -63.22 -46.85 -0.17
CA PRO A 183 -64.31 -47.20 -1.09
C PRO A 183 -65.35 -46.08 -1.31
N SER A 184 -65.69 -45.84 -2.59
CA SER A 184 -66.57 -44.75 -3.04
C SER A 184 -68.04 -44.83 -2.62
N GLN A 185 -68.50 -45.97 -2.11
CA GLN A 185 -69.90 -46.21 -1.73
C GLN A 185 -70.33 -45.59 -0.38
N PHE A 186 -69.44 -44.86 0.30
CA PHE A 186 -69.70 -44.20 1.58
C PHE A 186 -69.54 -42.69 1.45
N LYS A 187 -70.34 -41.91 2.17
CA LYS A 187 -70.19 -40.43 2.21
C LYS A 187 -68.80 -39.99 2.67
N ALA A 188 -68.15 -40.79 3.52
CA ALA A 188 -66.77 -40.59 3.95
C ALA A 188 -65.74 -40.53 2.79
N ARG A 189 -66.07 -41.05 1.59
CA ARG A 189 -65.22 -40.86 0.40
C ARG A 189 -65.02 -39.38 0.07
N GLN A 190 -66.04 -38.54 0.25
CA GLN A 190 -65.94 -37.12 -0.05
C GLN A 190 -64.88 -36.44 0.83
N LEU A 191 -64.79 -36.81 2.12
CA LEU A 191 -63.73 -36.32 3.02
C LEU A 191 -62.32 -36.64 2.51
N ALA A 192 -62.14 -37.77 1.84
CA ALA A 192 -60.86 -38.15 1.24
C ALA A 192 -60.55 -37.37 -0.04
N GLU A 193 -61.58 -37.03 -0.83
CA GLU A 193 -61.44 -36.22 -2.06
C GLU A 193 -61.16 -34.76 -1.72
N ASP A 194 -61.88 -34.19 -0.74
CA ASP A 194 -61.62 -32.87 -0.19
C ASP A 194 -60.19 -32.77 0.39
N LYS A 195 -59.69 -33.84 1.05
CA LYS A 195 -58.32 -33.91 1.57
C LYS A 195 -57.24 -34.00 0.48
N ILE A 196 -57.44 -34.84 -0.55
CA ILE A 196 -56.54 -34.89 -1.71
C ILE A 196 -56.48 -33.51 -2.40
N SER A 197 -57.61 -32.82 -2.53
CA SER A 197 -57.66 -31.47 -3.10
C SER A 197 -56.89 -30.44 -2.25
N GLN A 198 -57.04 -30.49 -0.92
CA GLN A 198 -56.27 -29.64 0.01
C GLN A 198 -54.76 -29.89 -0.10
N TRP A 199 -54.31 -31.14 -0.09
CA TRP A 199 -52.88 -31.47 -0.20
C TRP A 199 -52.28 -30.99 -1.52
N ASN A 200 -52.99 -31.17 -2.64
CA ASN A 200 -52.56 -30.68 -3.95
C ASN A 200 -52.45 -29.14 -3.98
N ALA A 201 -53.45 -28.42 -3.45
CA ALA A 201 -53.42 -26.96 -3.41
C ALA A 201 -52.25 -26.42 -2.55
N ILE A 202 -51.99 -27.04 -1.39
CA ILE A 202 -50.86 -26.68 -0.52
C ILE A 202 -49.52 -26.99 -1.22
N TRP A 203 -49.41 -28.14 -1.88
CA TRP A 203 -48.20 -28.56 -2.58
C TRP A 203 -47.88 -27.66 -3.78
N GLN A 204 -48.88 -27.37 -4.62
CA GLN A 204 -48.73 -26.49 -5.77
C GLN A 204 -48.31 -25.07 -5.35
N ALA A 205 -48.86 -24.53 -4.26
CA ALA A 205 -48.45 -23.24 -3.72
C ALA A 205 -46.99 -23.25 -3.22
N ALA A 206 -46.54 -24.36 -2.61
CA ALA A 206 -45.17 -24.53 -2.15
C ALA A 206 -44.17 -24.65 -3.32
N GLU A 207 -44.50 -25.44 -4.35
CA GLU A 207 -43.72 -25.54 -5.58
C GLU A 207 -43.64 -24.20 -6.31
N GLN A 208 -44.74 -23.43 -6.35
CA GLN A 208 -44.75 -22.09 -6.96
C GLN A 208 -43.89 -21.08 -6.18
N ASN A 209 -43.94 -21.09 -4.84
CA ASN A 209 -43.04 -20.29 -4.01
C ASN A 209 -41.56 -20.67 -4.26
N TYR A 210 -41.26 -21.97 -4.32
CA TYR A 210 -39.90 -22.46 -4.57
C TYR A 210 -39.39 -22.11 -5.98
N ALA A 211 -40.26 -22.18 -6.99
CA ALA A 211 -39.93 -21.77 -8.36
C ALA A 211 -39.61 -20.26 -8.46
N GLU A 212 -40.32 -19.40 -7.71
CA GLU A 212 -39.94 -17.99 -7.59
C GLU A 212 -38.59 -17.82 -6.87
N VAL A 213 -38.23 -18.62 -5.86
CA VAL A 213 -36.86 -18.59 -5.30
C VAL A 213 -35.82 -18.86 -6.39
N GLU A 214 -35.95 -19.96 -7.15
CA GLU A 214 -34.97 -20.29 -8.20
C GLU A 214 -34.92 -19.26 -9.34
N LYS A 215 -36.02 -18.57 -9.61
CA LYS A 215 -36.08 -17.45 -10.55
C LYS A 215 -35.36 -16.22 -10.01
N GLN A 216 -35.66 -15.78 -8.78
CA GLN A 216 -34.97 -14.64 -8.17
C GLN A 216 -33.47 -14.90 -7.97
N LEU A 217 -33.03 -16.15 -7.84
CA LEU A 217 -31.60 -16.53 -7.85
C LEU A 217 -30.95 -16.32 -9.23
N ARG A 218 -31.62 -16.68 -10.33
CA ARG A 218 -31.15 -16.37 -11.71
C ARG A 218 -31.09 -14.87 -11.96
N ASP A 219 -32.09 -14.14 -11.47
CA ASP A 219 -32.17 -12.68 -11.60
C ASP A 219 -31.22 -11.93 -10.61
N SER A 220 -30.38 -12.65 -9.84
CA SER A 220 -29.47 -12.10 -8.79
C SER A 220 -30.16 -11.27 -7.69
N ASN A 221 -31.46 -11.47 -7.48
CA ASN A 221 -32.30 -10.71 -6.55
C ASN A 221 -32.36 -11.36 -5.15
N TRP A 222 -31.22 -11.44 -4.46
CA TRP A 222 -31.06 -12.17 -3.18
C TRP A 222 -32.13 -11.86 -2.12
N ASN A 223 -32.48 -10.58 -1.94
CA ASN A 223 -33.51 -10.15 -0.98
C ASN A 223 -34.91 -10.69 -1.33
N GLN A 224 -35.24 -10.81 -2.62
CA GLN A 224 -36.49 -11.41 -3.06
C GLN A 224 -36.44 -12.93 -2.97
N ALA A 225 -35.32 -13.56 -3.34
CA ALA A 225 -35.12 -15.00 -3.16
C ALA A 225 -35.32 -15.42 -1.68
N PHE A 226 -34.74 -14.69 -0.73
CA PHE A 226 -34.96 -14.91 0.70
C PHE A 226 -36.42 -14.66 1.11
N SER A 227 -37.07 -13.59 0.60
CA SER A 227 -38.49 -13.33 0.89
C SER A 227 -39.42 -14.44 0.38
N TRP A 228 -39.17 -15.01 -0.80
CA TRP A 228 -39.91 -16.17 -1.31
C TRP A 228 -39.58 -17.47 -0.56
N ALA A 229 -38.34 -17.64 -0.10
CA ALA A 229 -37.97 -18.78 0.75
C ALA A 229 -38.70 -18.73 2.09
N VAL A 230 -38.79 -17.58 2.76
CA VAL A 230 -39.55 -17.43 4.02
C VAL A 230 -41.02 -17.82 3.86
N LYS A 231 -41.67 -17.54 2.72
CA LYS A 231 -43.06 -17.99 2.46
C LYS A 231 -43.22 -19.52 2.42
N LEU A 232 -42.13 -20.30 2.38
CA LEU A 232 -42.19 -21.75 2.55
C LEU A 232 -42.46 -22.14 4.01
N THR A 233 -42.09 -21.34 5.01
CA THR A 233 -42.42 -21.61 6.42
C THR A 233 -43.90 -21.41 6.74
N ASP A 234 -44.60 -20.62 5.91
CA ASP A 234 -46.04 -20.38 6.01
C ASP A 234 -46.88 -21.48 5.33
N ILE A 235 -46.25 -22.39 4.59
CA ILE A 235 -46.91 -23.56 3.98
C ILE A 235 -47.26 -24.56 5.10
N ASN A 236 -48.50 -25.03 5.11
CA ASN A 236 -49.00 -26.04 6.05
C ASN A 236 -48.49 -27.47 5.72
N ASN A 237 -47.18 -27.64 5.55
CA ASN A 237 -46.50 -28.88 5.26
C ASN A 237 -45.07 -28.87 5.86
N GLN A 238 -44.78 -29.78 6.79
CA GLN A 238 -43.49 -29.81 7.51
C GLN A 238 -42.27 -29.97 6.58
N TYR A 239 -42.33 -30.84 5.57
CA TYR A 239 -41.25 -31.02 4.59
C TYR A 239 -40.96 -29.73 3.81
N TRP A 240 -41.98 -28.98 3.41
CA TRP A 240 -41.79 -27.69 2.75
C TRP A 240 -41.25 -26.61 3.70
N ALA A 241 -41.86 -26.49 4.89
CA ALA A 241 -41.52 -25.49 5.89
C ALA A 241 -40.16 -25.70 6.59
N THR A 242 -39.59 -26.91 6.52
CA THR A 242 -38.28 -27.23 7.14
C THR A 242 -37.23 -27.66 6.11
N THR A 243 -37.42 -28.79 5.44
CA THR A 243 -36.41 -29.38 4.55
C THR A 243 -36.21 -28.54 3.29
N LYS A 244 -37.29 -28.21 2.55
CA LYS A 244 -37.16 -27.39 1.34
C LYS A 244 -36.86 -25.92 1.63
N TYR A 245 -37.34 -25.39 2.75
CA TYR A 245 -36.88 -24.09 3.25
C TYR A 245 -35.35 -24.07 3.46
N GLN A 246 -34.79 -25.04 4.19
CA GLN A 246 -33.34 -25.10 4.41
C GLN A 246 -32.55 -25.32 3.11
N GLU A 247 -33.07 -26.13 2.18
CA GLU A 247 -32.48 -26.30 0.84
C GLU A 247 -32.46 -24.98 0.05
N ALA A 248 -33.54 -24.20 0.10
CA ALA A 248 -33.63 -22.87 -0.52
C ALA A 248 -32.64 -21.88 0.10
N ILE A 249 -32.55 -21.82 1.44
CA ILE A 249 -31.57 -20.98 2.15
C ILE A 249 -30.13 -21.38 1.81
N ASN A 250 -29.83 -22.68 1.72
CA ASN A 250 -28.51 -23.15 1.31
C ASN A 250 -28.18 -22.73 -0.13
N LYS A 251 -29.12 -22.87 -1.07
CA LYS A 251 -28.96 -22.38 -2.46
C LYS A 251 -28.73 -20.86 -2.52
N ILE A 252 -29.46 -20.08 -1.73
CA ILE A 252 -29.28 -18.61 -1.63
C ILE A 252 -27.88 -18.26 -1.15
N ASN A 253 -27.41 -18.89 -0.06
CA ASN A 253 -26.10 -18.61 0.52
C ASN A 253 -24.95 -18.95 -0.46
N VAL A 254 -25.01 -20.12 -1.12
CA VAL A 254 -24.00 -20.53 -2.11
C VAL A 254 -23.99 -19.56 -3.30
N ALA A 255 -25.14 -19.25 -3.89
CA ALA A 255 -25.22 -18.34 -5.02
C ALA A 255 -24.71 -16.92 -4.67
N GLN A 256 -24.93 -16.46 -3.44
CA GLN A 256 -24.41 -15.19 -2.95
C GLN A 256 -22.88 -15.21 -2.76
N GLU A 257 -22.29 -16.32 -2.29
CA GLU A 257 -20.84 -16.48 -2.14
C GLU A 257 -20.13 -16.62 -3.50
N GLU A 258 -20.71 -17.39 -4.43
CA GLU A 258 -20.27 -17.46 -5.82
C GLU A 258 -20.32 -16.09 -6.49
N ARG A 259 -21.43 -15.35 -6.33
CA ARG A 259 -21.55 -13.97 -6.85
C ARG A 259 -20.51 -13.04 -6.25
N SER A 260 -20.32 -13.05 -4.93
CA SER A 260 -19.29 -12.27 -4.24
C SER A 260 -17.87 -12.62 -4.73
N THR A 261 -17.64 -13.86 -5.14
CA THR A 261 -16.38 -14.30 -5.76
C THR A 261 -16.23 -13.80 -7.19
N LEU A 262 -17.30 -13.81 -7.98
CA LEU A 262 -17.32 -13.29 -9.34
C LEU A 262 -17.21 -11.75 -9.40
N ASP A 263 -17.90 -11.03 -8.52
CA ASP A 263 -17.81 -9.57 -8.44
C ASP A 263 -16.38 -9.13 -8.04
N ARG A 264 -15.71 -9.87 -7.14
CA ARG A 264 -14.28 -9.70 -6.85
C ARG A 264 -13.39 -9.99 -8.06
N ALA A 265 -13.73 -10.98 -8.89
CA ALA A 265 -13.01 -11.28 -10.13
C ALA A 265 -13.18 -10.16 -11.17
N TYR A 266 -14.39 -9.60 -11.33
CA TYR A 266 -14.63 -8.41 -12.14
C TYR A 266 -13.81 -7.20 -11.65
N ASP A 267 -13.76 -6.96 -10.34
CA ASP A 267 -13.00 -5.87 -9.74
C ASP A 267 -11.48 -6.01 -9.92
N GLN A 268 -10.95 -7.24 -9.90
CA GLN A 268 -9.56 -7.51 -10.26
C GLN A 268 -9.34 -7.27 -11.76
N PHE A 269 -10.16 -7.86 -12.63
CA PHE A 269 -10.06 -7.70 -14.08
C PHE A 269 -10.09 -6.23 -14.52
N ARG A 270 -10.99 -5.42 -13.92
CA ARG A 270 -11.12 -3.97 -14.18
C ARG A 270 -9.89 -3.15 -13.77
N ARG A 271 -9.10 -3.59 -12.79
CA ARG A 271 -7.81 -2.94 -12.43
C ARG A 271 -6.73 -3.19 -13.47
N GLY A 272 -6.88 -4.22 -14.31
CA GLY A 272 -5.91 -4.59 -15.33
C GLY A 272 -4.60 -5.15 -14.79
N GLY A 273 -3.66 -5.41 -15.70
CA GLY A 273 -2.39 -6.08 -15.39
C GLY A 273 -2.53 -7.61 -15.39
N LEU A 274 -1.45 -8.29 -15.78
CA LEU A 274 -1.41 -9.73 -16.01
C LEU A 274 -1.91 -10.56 -14.81
N ASP A 275 -1.38 -10.29 -13.62
CA ASP A 275 -1.69 -11.07 -12.42
C ASP A 275 -3.17 -10.98 -12.02
N ASN A 276 -3.79 -9.81 -12.23
CA ASN A 276 -5.23 -9.63 -11.96
C ASN A 276 -6.10 -10.35 -13.00
N ILE A 277 -5.68 -10.40 -14.27
CA ILE A 277 -6.38 -11.17 -15.32
C ILE A 277 -6.31 -12.67 -15.01
N LEU A 278 -5.14 -13.18 -14.62
CA LEU A 278 -4.95 -14.59 -14.27
C LEU A 278 -5.70 -14.97 -12.98
N ALA A 279 -5.69 -14.11 -11.95
CA ALA A 279 -6.44 -14.33 -10.72
C ALA A 279 -7.98 -14.22 -10.91
N ALA A 280 -8.45 -13.42 -11.88
CA ALA A 280 -9.86 -13.41 -12.27
C ALA A 280 -10.27 -14.70 -12.98
N LEU A 281 -9.42 -15.22 -13.88
CA LEU A 281 -9.62 -16.51 -14.55
C LEU A 281 -9.67 -17.68 -13.55
N GLU A 282 -8.77 -17.73 -12.58
CA GLU A 282 -8.77 -18.74 -11.50
C GLU A 282 -10.11 -18.77 -10.74
N LYS A 283 -10.67 -17.59 -10.40
CA LYS A 283 -11.95 -17.47 -9.70
C LYS A 283 -13.14 -17.89 -10.56
N VAL A 284 -13.09 -17.58 -11.85
CA VAL A 284 -14.10 -17.97 -12.84
C VAL A 284 -14.10 -19.48 -13.08
N GLU A 285 -12.94 -20.15 -13.01
CA GLU A 285 -12.83 -21.60 -13.18
C GLU A 285 -13.28 -22.40 -11.94
N ALA A 286 -13.43 -21.75 -10.79
CA ALA A 286 -13.96 -22.36 -9.57
C ALA A 286 -15.50 -22.43 -9.52
N ILE A 287 -16.21 -21.76 -10.44
CA ILE A 287 -17.68 -21.71 -10.47
C ILE A 287 -18.24 -22.93 -11.24
N GLU A 288 -19.09 -23.72 -10.59
CA GLU A 288 -19.65 -24.94 -11.18
C GLU A 288 -20.62 -24.65 -12.34
N THR A 289 -20.77 -25.62 -13.26
CA THR A 289 -21.80 -25.61 -14.31
C THR A 289 -23.23 -25.69 -13.77
N SER A 290 -23.39 -26.00 -12.49
CA SER A 290 -24.64 -26.00 -11.73
C SER A 290 -25.04 -24.60 -11.23
N SER A 291 -24.10 -23.66 -11.15
CA SER A 291 -24.26 -22.35 -10.53
C SER A 291 -25.20 -21.42 -11.30
N TYR A 292 -25.97 -20.62 -10.55
CA TYR A 292 -26.74 -19.50 -11.09
C TYR A 292 -25.84 -18.41 -11.72
N ALA A 293 -24.59 -18.29 -11.28
CA ALA A 293 -23.61 -17.32 -11.78
C ALA A 293 -22.75 -17.84 -12.96
N TYR A 294 -22.99 -19.06 -13.43
CA TYR A 294 -22.13 -19.71 -14.44
C TYR A 294 -22.05 -18.95 -15.78
N GLN A 295 -23.14 -18.29 -16.22
CA GLN A 295 -23.15 -17.54 -17.47
C GLN A 295 -22.26 -16.29 -17.39
N ASP A 296 -22.50 -15.40 -16.41
CA ASP A 296 -21.66 -14.23 -16.12
C ASP A 296 -20.18 -14.63 -15.93
N ALA A 297 -19.92 -15.80 -15.33
CA ALA A 297 -18.58 -16.35 -15.22
C ALA A 297 -17.96 -16.69 -16.59
N GLN A 298 -18.70 -17.33 -17.52
CA GLN A 298 -18.22 -17.57 -18.89
C GLN A 298 -18.01 -16.28 -19.68
N ASP A 299 -18.82 -15.25 -19.44
CA ASP A 299 -18.68 -13.95 -20.12
C ASP A 299 -17.42 -13.22 -19.64
N LEU A 300 -17.16 -13.15 -18.32
CA LEU A 300 -15.88 -12.66 -17.78
C LEU A 300 -14.69 -13.50 -18.27
N ARG A 301 -14.87 -14.82 -18.44
CA ARG A 301 -13.84 -15.72 -19.00
C ARG A 301 -13.46 -15.35 -20.43
N ALA A 302 -14.44 -14.98 -21.26
CA ALA A 302 -14.21 -14.55 -22.63
C ALA A 302 -13.47 -13.21 -22.68
N ASP A 303 -13.88 -12.23 -21.89
CA ASP A 303 -13.21 -10.93 -21.78
C ASP A 303 -11.78 -11.03 -21.24
N ALA A 304 -11.58 -11.83 -20.18
CA ALA A 304 -10.25 -12.09 -19.63
C ALA A 304 -9.34 -12.82 -20.63
N LYS A 305 -9.86 -13.79 -21.38
CA LYS A 305 -9.14 -14.45 -22.49
C LYS A 305 -8.76 -13.44 -23.58
N ASN A 306 -9.69 -12.58 -24.01
CA ASN A 306 -9.45 -11.57 -25.04
C ASN A 306 -8.36 -10.57 -24.62
N GLN A 307 -8.38 -10.12 -23.36
CA GLN A 307 -7.38 -9.18 -22.86
C GLN A 307 -6.01 -9.85 -22.63
N LEU A 308 -5.98 -11.13 -22.24
CA LEU A 308 -4.74 -11.92 -22.15
C LEU A 308 -4.10 -12.13 -23.54
N LEU A 309 -4.89 -12.43 -24.57
CA LEU A 309 -4.42 -12.51 -25.96
C LEU A 309 -3.78 -11.19 -26.40
N LYS A 310 -4.46 -10.07 -26.16
CA LYS A 310 -3.97 -8.73 -26.46
C LYS A 310 -2.67 -8.39 -25.71
N TYR A 311 -2.52 -8.82 -24.45
CA TYR A 311 -1.28 -8.66 -23.69
C TYR A 311 -0.12 -9.37 -24.40
N ILE A 312 -0.32 -10.63 -24.79
CA ILE A 312 0.72 -11.44 -25.45
C ILE A 312 1.08 -10.85 -26.83
N ASP A 313 0.09 -10.41 -27.62
CA ASP A 313 0.35 -9.67 -28.87
C ASP A 313 1.19 -8.41 -28.64
N GLN A 314 0.91 -7.64 -27.59
CA GLN A 314 1.69 -6.45 -27.23
C GLN A 314 3.11 -6.80 -26.74
N SER A 315 3.30 -7.87 -25.99
CA SER A 315 4.63 -8.35 -25.58
C SER A 315 5.44 -8.88 -26.78
N ILE A 316 4.79 -9.48 -27.77
CA ILE A 316 5.42 -9.91 -29.04
C ILE A 316 5.87 -8.70 -29.85
N ASP A 317 4.99 -7.72 -30.06
CA ASP A 317 5.31 -6.50 -30.83
C ASP A 317 6.30 -5.56 -30.08
N GLN A 318 6.55 -5.81 -28.78
CA GLN A 318 7.59 -5.17 -27.96
C GLN A 318 8.84 -6.06 -27.74
N GLU A 319 8.91 -7.24 -28.38
CA GLU A 319 10.03 -8.19 -28.29
C GLU A 319 10.39 -8.63 -26.85
N LYS A 320 9.40 -8.69 -25.96
CA LYS A 320 9.55 -9.08 -24.54
C LYS A 320 9.50 -10.60 -24.35
N TRP A 321 10.44 -11.30 -24.96
CA TRP A 321 10.46 -12.75 -25.05
C TRP A 321 10.37 -13.48 -23.70
N GLN A 322 11.12 -13.03 -22.68
CA GLN A 322 11.07 -13.63 -21.33
C GLN A 322 9.71 -13.42 -20.64
N GLU A 323 9.02 -12.31 -20.89
CA GLU A 323 7.68 -12.05 -20.33
C GLU A 323 6.66 -13.04 -20.91
N ILE A 324 6.71 -13.30 -22.22
CA ILE A 324 5.84 -14.27 -22.89
C ILE A 324 6.04 -15.67 -22.30
N LEU A 325 7.28 -16.12 -22.13
CA LEU A 325 7.58 -17.44 -21.55
C LEU A 325 7.08 -17.59 -20.10
N GLN A 326 7.10 -16.50 -19.31
CA GLN A 326 6.49 -16.50 -17.98
C GLN A 326 4.96 -16.53 -18.04
N VAL A 327 4.34 -15.74 -18.92
CA VAL A 327 2.89 -15.70 -19.15
C VAL A 327 2.35 -17.07 -19.54
N THR A 328 2.91 -17.70 -20.59
CA THR A 328 2.41 -18.95 -21.17
C THR A 328 2.38 -20.10 -20.16
N SER A 329 3.38 -20.17 -19.28
CA SER A 329 3.45 -21.18 -18.21
C SER A 329 2.29 -21.11 -17.20
N ARG A 330 1.63 -19.94 -17.10
CA ARG A 330 0.55 -19.64 -16.13
C ARG A 330 -0.85 -19.66 -16.75
N ILE A 331 -0.99 -19.89 -18.06
CA ILE A 331 -2.30 -19.87 -18.74
C ILE A 331 -3.10 -21.12 -18.37
N PRO A 332 -4.34 -20.99 -17.86
CA PRO A 332 -5.17 -22.15 -17.53
C PRO A 332 -5.54 -22.99 -18.76
N LYS A 333 -5.42 -24.32 -18.62
CA LYS A 333 -5.81 -25.31 -19.65
C LYS A 333 -7.29 -25.25 -20.04
N SER A 334 -8.15 -24.65 -19.20
CA SER A 334 -9.57 -24.50 -19.53
C SER A 334 -9.76 -23.71 -20.84
N LEU A 335 -8.88 -22.76 -21.12
CA LEU A 335 -9.04 -21.78 -22.20
C LEU A 335 -8.83 -22.36 -23.61
N LYS A 336 -8.36 -23.61 -23.73
CA LYS A 336 -8.09 -24.31 -25.00
C LYS A 336 -7.18 -23.49 -25.91
N LEU A 337 -5.98 -23.22 -25.41
CA LEU A 337 -4.95 -22.39 -26.03
C LEU A 337 -3.64 -23.16 -26.26
N GLU A 338 -3.66 -24.49 -26.20
CA GLU A 338 -2.46 -25.34 -26.16
C GLU A 338 -1.57 -25.17 -27.40
N LYS A 339 -2.18 -24.98 -28.58
CA LYS A 339 -1.47 -24.74 -29.84
C LYS A 339 -0.91 -23.32 -29.93
N GLN A 340 -1.63 -22.34 -29.42
CA GLN A 340 -1.15 -20.97 -29.31
C GLN A 340 0.02 -20.89 -28.33
N ILE A 341 -0.02 -21.64 -27.23
CA ILE A 341 1.08 -21.79 -26.26
C ILE A 341 2.30 -22.47 -26.89
N GLU A 342 2.11 -23.50 -27.72
CA GLU A 342 3.19 -24.10 -28.52
C GLU A 342 3.87 -23.04 -29.42
N ASP A 343 3.08 -22.31 -30.21
CA ASP A 343 3.57 -21.29 -31.14
C ASP A 343 4.19 -20.07 -30.42
N TRP A 344 3.63 -19.62 -29.28
CA TRP A 344 4.17 -18.53 -28.46
C TRP A 344 5.49 -18.92 -27.80
N ASN A 345 5.58 -20.14 -27.26
CA ASN A 345 6.81 -20.64 -26.64
C ASN A 345 7.93 -20.79 -27.67
N LEU A 346 7.62 -21.23 -28.90
CA LEU A 346 8.60 -21.28 -29.99
C LEU A 346 9.05 -19.88 -30.42
N LEU A 347 8.11 -18.94 -30.53
CA LEU A 347 8.42 -17.55 -30.90
C LEU A 347 9.29 -16.85 -29.86
N ALA A 348 9.01 -17.08 -28.58
CA ALA A 348 9.70 -16.45 -27.46
C ALA A 348 10.98 -17.19 -27.02
N GLY A 349 11.08 -18.51 -27.23
CA GLY A 349 12.35 -19.24 -27.14
C GLY A 349 13.35 -18.65 -28.14
N ALA A 350 13.00 -18.70 -29.42
CA ALA A 350 13.81 -18.15 -30.51
C ALA A 350 14.20 -16.69 -30.33
N GLY A 351 13.24 -15.85 -29.88
CA GLY A 351 13.50 -14.45 -29.57
C GLY A 351 14.47 -14.26 -28.40
N SER A 352 14.39 -15.11 -27.37
CA SER A 352 15.33 -15.12 -26.26
C SER A 352 16.73 -15.55 -26.71
N SER A 353 16.85 -16.60 -27.54
CA SER A 353 18.11 -17.05 -28.15
C SER A 353 18.74 -15.94 -29.00
N ALA A 354 17.95 -15.29 -29.86
CA ALA A 354 18.37 -14.16 -30.67
C ALA A 354 18.76 -12.91 -29.84
N SER A 355 18.19 -12.73 -28.65
CA SER A 355 18.50 -11.58 -27.77
C SER A 355 19.89 -11.61 -27.13
N LEU A 356 20.64 -12.70 -27.30
CA LEU A 356 22.03 -12.83 -26.82
C LEU A 356 23.05 -11.95 -27.60
N ASP A 357 22.63 -11.27 -28.67
CA ASP A 357 23.46 -10.40 -29.53
C ASP A 357 24.71 -11.07 -30.15
N THR A 358 24.64 -12.38 -30.36
CA THR A 358 25.72 -13.20 -30.97
C THR A 358 25.25 -13.85 -32.26
N VAL A 359 26.19 -14.20 -33.14
CA VAL A 359 25.90 -15.00 -34.35
C VAL A 359 25.19 -16.31 -33.98
N PHE A 360 25.70 -17.03 -32.98
CA PHE A 360 25.11 -18.29 -32.52
C PHE A 360 23.66 -18.13 -32.07
N GLY A 361 23.35 -17.14 -31.21
CA GLY A 361 21.98 -16.93 -30.72
C GLY A 361 20.99 -16.53 -31.83
N LEU A 362 21.46 -15.77 -32.83
CA LEU A 362 20.66 -15.43 -34.01
C LEU A 362 20.42 -16.66 -34.90
N GLU A 363 21.43 -17.51 -35.11
CA GLU A 363 21.30 -18.76 -35.87
C GLU A 363 20.39 -19.78 -35.16
N GLU A 364 20.50 -19.92 -33.84
CA GLU A 364 19.64 -20.74 -32.98
C GLU A 364 18.18 -20.27 -33.05
N GLY A 365 17.93 -18.96 -32.90
CA GLY A 365 16.59 -18.39 -33.04
C GLY A 365 15.99 -18.56 -34.46
N ILE A 366 16.82 -18.47 -35.50
CA ILE A 366 16.40 -18.78 -36.88
C ILE A 366 16.06 -20.28 -37.05
N LEU A 367 16.78 -21.18 -36.39
CA LEU A 367 16.53 -22.63 -36.40
C LEU A 367 15.25 -22.98 -35.64
N GLU A 368 15.03 -22.38 -34.47
CA GLU A 368 13.79 -22.54 -33.71
C GLU A 368 12.56 -22.09 -34.53
N LEU A 369 12.56 -20.86 -35.07
CA LEU A 369 11.42 -20.34 -35.85
C LEU A 369 11.14 -21.09 -37.15
N GLN A 370 12.08 -21.87 -37.71
CA GLN A 370 11.82 -22.73 -38.86
C GLN A 370 10.84 -23.86 -38.55
N ASN A 371 10.66 -24.23 -37.28
CA ASN A 371 9.65 -25.19 -36.84
C ASN A 371 8.23 -24.59 -36.74
N LEU A 372 8.09 -23.26 -36.90
CA LEU A 372 6.80 -22.59 -36.80
C LEU A 372 5.92 -22.97 -38.00
N LYS A 373 4.77 -23.58 -37.72
CA LYS A 373 3.92 -24.20 -38.74
C LYS A 373 3.31 -23.12 -39.65
N PRO A 374 3.25 -23.30 -40.99
CA PRO A 374 2.71 -22.28 -41.91
C PRO A 374 1.25 -21.87 -41.70
N ASN A 375 0.48 -22.64 -40.93
CA ASN A 375 -0.89 -22.34 -40.52
C ASN A 375 -1.00 -21.60 -39.16
N SER A 376 0.13 -21.30 -38.50
CA SER A 376 0.16 -20.48 -37.30
C SER A 376 -0.16 -19.01 -37.63
N PRO A 377 -1.01 -18.32 -36.83
CA PRO A 377 -1.17 -16.86 -36.92
C PRO A 377 0.14 -16.09 -36.78
N LEU A 378 1.13 -16.66 -36.08
CA LEU A 378 2.43 -16.02 -35.84
C LEU A 378 3.41 -16.24 -37.00
N TYR A 379 3.12 -17.11 -37.97
CA TYR A 379 4.07 -17.48 -39.03
C TYR A 379 4.61 -16.26 -39.78
N GLN A 380 3.75 -15.28 -40.11
CA GLN A 380 4.16 -14.05 -40.80
C GLN A 380 4.97 -13.07 -39.92
N ARG A 381 4.83 -13.12 -38.59
CA ARG A 381 5.74 -12.42 -37.66
C ARG A 381 7.09 -13.16 -37.60
N GLY A 382 7.07 -14.49 -37.46
CA GLY A 382 8.28 -15.33 -37.42
C GLY A 382 9.14 -15.21 -38.68
N GLN A 383 8.55 -15.23 -39.89
CA GLN A 383 9.31 -15.06 -41.14
C GLN A 383 9.95 -13.66 -41.27
N LYS A 384 9.33 -12.61 -40.70
CA LYS A 384 9.94 -11.28 -40.62
C LYS A 384 11.13 -11.26 -39.67
N LEU A 385 11.04 -11.92 -38.51
CA LEU A 385 12.16 -12.06 -37.56
C LEU A 385 13.32 -12.84 -38.19
N ILE A 386 13.05 -13.98 -38.83
CA ILE A 386 14.07 -14.75 -39.60
C ILE A 386 14.74 -13.86 -40.66
N SER A 387 13.96 -13.10 -41.43
CA SER A 387 14.49 -12.22 -42.47
C SER A 387 15.36 -11.09 -41.90
N ARG A 388 15.00 -10.55 -40.72
CA ARG A 388 15.77 -9.52 -40.02
C ARG A 388 17.07 -10.11 -39.47
N TRP A 389 16.98 -11.19 -38.68
CA TRP A 389 18.12 -11.83 -38.03
C TRP A 389 19.16 -12.35 -39.03
N LYS A 390 18.75 -12.81 -40.23
CA LYS A 390 19.68 -13.16 -41.32
C LYS A 390 20.56 -11.99 -41.80
N LEU A 391 20.03 -10.76 -41.79
CA LEU A 391 20.84 -9.55 -42.05
C LEU A 391 21.69 -9.20 -40.83
N GLU A 392 21.14 -9.34 -39.62
CA GLU A 392 21.87 -9.03 -38.39
C GLU A 392 23.11 -9.92 -38.18
N ILE A 393 23.09 -11.20 -38.57
CA ILE A 393 24.24 -12.12 -38.47
C ILE A 393 25.49 -11.56 -39.18
N GLU A 394 25.35 -11.07 -40.40
CA GLU A 394 26.45 -10.47 -41.17
C GLU A 394 27.06 -9.27 -40.41
N ALA A 395 26.20 -8.40 -39.87
CA ALA A 395 26.65 -7.24 -39.13
C ALA A 395 27.24 -7.58 -37.76
N VAL A 396 26.64 -8.50 -37.00
CA VAL A 396 27.17 -8.93 -35.70
C VAL A 396 28.57 -9.51 -35.87
N LYS A 397 28.81 -10.32 -36.92
CA LYS A 397 30.15 -10.82 -37.26
C LYS A 397 31.17 -9.69 -37.49
N HIS A 398 30.85 -8.73 -38.36
CA HIS A 398 31.73 -7.57 -38.61
C HIS A 398 31.95 -6.72 -37.35
N LEU A 399 30.94 -6.56 -36.50
CA LEU A 399 31.04 -5.81 -35.25
C LEU A 399 31.81 -6.56 -34.16
N GLU A 400 31.79 -7.89 -34.13
CA GLU A 400 32.60 -8.70 -33.24
C GLU A 400 34.08 -8.66 -33.63
N GLU A 401 34.38 -8.84 -34.93
CA GLU A 401 35.76 -8.72 -35.43
C GLU A 401 36.31 -7.30 -35.27
N ALA A 402 35.49 -6.26 -35.54
CA ALA A 402 35.89 -4.87 -35.30
C ALA A 402 36.19 -4.58 -33.82
N LYS A 403 35.41 -5.14 -32.87
CA LYS A 403 35.74 -5.05 -31.44
C LYS A 403 37.05 -5.75 -31.11
N ASN A 404 37.28 -6.95 -31.65
CA ASN A 404 38.51 -7.72 -31.44
C ASN A 404 39.75 -6.96 -31.95
N LEU A 405 39.66 -6.37 -33.15
CA LEU A 405 40.69 -5.49 -33.71
C LEU A 405 40.96 -4.30 -32.78
N ALA A 406 39.91 -3.64 -32.28
CA ALA A 406 40.05 -2.48 -31.39
C ALA A 406 40.73 -2.77 -30.03
N LEU A 407 40.85 -4.03 -29.60
CA LEU A 407 41.50 -4.41 -28.34
C LEU A 407 43.00 -4.04 -28.27
N GLY A 408 43.66 -3.86 -29.42
CA GLY A 408 45.06 -3.41 -29.46
C GLY A 408 45.28 -1.98 -28.96
N GLY A 409 44.25 -1.13 -29.00
CA GLY A 409 44.26 0.22 -28.42
C GLY A 409 45.12 1.26 -29.15
N GLN A 410 45.80 0.91 -30.26
CA GLN A 410 46.61 1.86 -31.02
C GLN A 410 45.82 2.43 -32.21
N ILE A 411 46.25 3.57 -32.76
CA ILE A 411 45.60 4.22 -33.92
C ILE A 411 45.45 3.26 -35.11
N LYS A 412 46.42 2.36 -35.34
CA LYS A 412 46.35 1.35 -36.41
C LYS A 412 45.20 0.35 -36.18
N ASP A 413 44.95 -0.01 -34.91
CA ASP A 413 44.02 -1.06 -34.48
C ASP A 413 42.59 -0.51 -34.52
N TYR A 414 42.41 0.73 -34.05
CA TYR A 414 41.16 1.47 -34.23
C TYR A 414 40.84 1.76 -35.70
N ASN A 415 41.83 2.04 -36.55
CA ASN A 415 41.59 2.18 -37.99
C ASN A 415 41.17 0.86 -38.66
N ALA A 416 41.74 -0.28 -38.25
CA ALA A 416 41.29 -1.60 -38.69
C ALA A 416 39.85 -1.89 -38.25
N ALA A 417 39.53 -1.62 -36.97
CA ALA A 417 38.17 -1.74 -36.43
C ALA A 417 37.15 -0.85 -37.17
N ILE A 418 37.51 0.40 -37.47
CA ILE A 418 36.69 1.33 -38.25
C ILE A 418 36.45 0.78 -39.66
N ALA A 419 37.47 0.23 -40.31
CA ALA A 419 37.34 -0.35 -41.65
C ALA A 419 36.40 -1.56 -41.64
N GLU A 420 36.58 -2.50 -40.71
CA GLU A 420 35.77 -3.70 -40.57
C GLU A 420 34.29 -3.38 -40.25
N ALA A 421 34.03 -2.51 -39.27
CA ALA A 421 32.67 -2.07 -38.97
C ALA A 421 32.02 -1.24 -40.09
N SER A 422 32.82 -0.65 -41.00
CA SER A 422 32.30 0.07 -42.17
C SER A 422 31.81 -0.86 -43.29
N LEU A 423 32.06 -2.18 -43.19
CA LEU A 423 31.49 -3.19 -44.08
C LEU A 423 29.99 -3.42 -43.81
N VAL A 424 29.49 -3.04 -42.62
CA VAL A 424 28.06 -3.10 -42.29
C VAL A 424 27.27 -2.13 -43.18
N ALA A 425 26.51 -2.69 -44.12
CA ALA A 425 25.74 -1.92 -45.10
C ALA A 425 24.69 -0.99 -44.43
N SER A 426 24.42 0.16 -45.04
CA SER A 426 23.46 1.16 -44.52
C SER A 426 22.00 0.72 -44.51
N THR A 427 21.66 -0.36 -45.23
CA THR A 427 20.37 -1.05 -45.20
C THR A 427 20.24 -2.08 -44.09
N ASN A 428 21.32 -2.41 -43.39
CA ASN A 428 21.34 -3.41 -42.32
C ASN A 428 20.72 -2.85 -41.03
N PRO A 429 19.86 -3.60 -40.31
CA PRO A 429 19.29 -3.18 -39.03
C PRO A 429 20.33 -2.68 -38.00
N ARG A 430 21.57 -3.24 -38.02
CA ARG A 430 22.64 -2.88 -37.09
C ARG A 430 23.54 -1.73 -37.54
N TYR A 431 23.26 -1.07 -38.68
CA TYR A 431 24.09 0.04 -39.17
C TYR A 431 24.31 1.16 -38.15
N GLN A 432 23.29 1.50 -37.34
CA GLN A 432 23.42 2.52 -36.29
C GLN A 432 24.39 2.08 -35.17
N GLN A 433 24.38 0.80 -34.80
CA GLN A 433 25.31 0.21 -33.82
C GLN A 433 26.76 0.22 -34.36
N ALA A 434 26.93 0.05 -35.68
CA ALA A 434 28.22 0.18 -36.36
C ALA A 434 28.73 1.64 -36.35
N GLN A 435 27.90 2.60 -36.75
CA GLN A 435 28.28 4.02 -36.76
C GLN A 435 28.58 4.57 -35.35
N GLN A 436 27.89 4.08 -34.31
CA GLN A 436 28.21 4.42 -32.92
C GLN A 436 29.61 3.94 -32.52
N GLN A 437 29.98 2.69 -32.84
CA GLN A 437 31.32 2.15 -32.56
C GLN A 437 32.41 2.87 -33.37
N ILE A 438 32.20 3.08 -34.67
CA ILE A 438 33.09 3.85 -35.54
C ILE A 438 33.34 5.26 -34.97
N ASN A 439 32.30 5.95 -34.50
CA ASN A 439 32.45 7.29 -33.94
C ASN A 439 33.12 7.29 -32.56
N SER A 440 33.01 6.19 -31.79
CA SER A 440 33.78 5.96 -30.57
C SER A 440 35.28 5.78 -30.88
N TRP A 441 35.64 4.89 -31.80
CA TRP A 441 37.06 4.68 -32.17
C TRP A 441 37.69 5.92 -32.81
N ARG A 442 36.93 6.71 -33.60
CA ARG A 442 37.36 8.03 -34.09
C ARG A 442 37.58 9.06 -32.97
N ARG A 443 36.94 8.90 -31.81
CA ARG A 443 37.15 9.73 -30.62
C ARG A 443 38.45 9.34 -29.92
N GLU A 444 38.68 8.04 -29.74
CA GLU A 444 39.90 7.53 -29.10
C GLU A 444 41.16 7.79 -29.96
N ILE A 445 41.07 7.69 -31.29
CA ILE A 445 42.15 8.12 -32.20
C ILE A 445 42.52 9.59 -31.95
N ARG A 446 41.56 10.52 -31.93
CA ARG A 446 41.83 11.95 -31.67
C ARG A 446 42.43 12.20 -30.29
N ILE A 447 42.05 11.43 -29.27
CA ILE A 447 42.68 11.52 -27.95
C ILE A 447 44.15 11.13 -28.05
N ILE A 448 44.49 10.02 -28.72
CA ILE A 448 45.90 9.57 -28.88
C ILE A 448 46.71 10.55 -29.75
N GLU A 449 46.09 11.20 -30.74
CA GLU A 449 46.73 12.21 -31.60
C GLU A 449 47.03 13.53 -30.85
N ASP A 450 46.08 14.02 -30.03
CA ASP A 450 46.21 15.31 -29.33
C ASP A 450 46.91 15.20 -27.96
N GLN A 451 46.89 14.04 -27.28
CA GLN A 451 47.48 13.88 -25.93
C GLN A 451 48.96 14.30 -25.86
N PRO A 452 49.86 13.98 -26.82
CA PRO A 452 51.25 14.41 -26.78
C PRO A 452 51.45 15.94 -26.87
N VAL A 453 50.46 16.67 -27.38
CA VAL A 453 50.44 18.15 -27.41
C VAL A 453 50.04 18.68 -26.02
N LEU A 454 49.00 18.10 -25.42
CA LEU A 454 48.56 18.46 -24.06
C LEU A 454 49.65 18.15 -23.02
N ASP A 455 50.28 16.99 -23.11
CA ASP A 455 51.40 16.57 -22.25
C ASP A 455 52.59 17.52 -22.38
N ARG A 456 52.93 17.96 -23.60
CA ARG A 456 54.01 18.92 -23.83
C ARG A 456 53.68 20.30 -23.29
N ALA A 457 52.45 20.78 -23.49
CA ALA A 457 51.99 22.03 -22.90
C ALA A 457 52.08 22.00 -21.37
N ASN A 458 51.65 20.90 -20.76
CA ASN A 458 51.77 20.67 -19.32
C ASN A 458 53.24 20.64 -18.86
N GLN A 459 54.15 20.00 -19.60
CA GLN A 459 55.59 19.99 -19.31
C GLN A 459 56.22 21.39 -19.42
N LEU A 460 55.88 22.16 -20.45
CA LEU A 460 56.34 23.54 -20.63
C LEU A 460 55.94 24.42 -19.44
N ALA A 461 54.73 24.23 -18.91
CA ALA A 461 54.21 24.99 -17.78
C ALA A 461 54.93 24.76 -16.44
N ILE A 462 55.64 23.63 -16.27
CA ILE A 462 56.37 23.27 -15.03
C ILE A 462 57.35 24.38 -14.63
N GLY A 463 57.95 25.06 -15.61
CA GLY A 463 58.89 26.17 -15.38
C GLY A 463 58.30 27.36 -14.59
N SER A 464 56.98 27.42 -14.40
CA SER A 464 56.30 28.29 -13.44
C SER A 464 56.69 29.78 -13.53
N ASN A 465 56.82 30.28 -14.76
CA ASN A 465 57.22 31.65 -15.05
C ASN A 465 56.54 32.19 -16.33
N LEU A 466 56.66 33.50 -16.54
CA LEU A 466 56.03 34.23 -17.65
C LEU A 466 56.31 33.64 -19.04
N SER A 467 57.51 33.12 -19.29
CA SER A 467 57.89 32.50 -20.57
C SER A 467 57.35 31.08 -20.69
N ALA A 468 57.50 30.28 -19.63
CA ALA A 468 56.98 28.91 -19.54
C ALA A 468 55.46 28.85 -19.80
N TRP A 469 54.68 29.72 -19.15
CA TRP A 469 53.23 29.78 -19.34
C TRP A 469 52.83 30.28 -20.73
N LYS A 470 53.53 31.26 -21.31
CA LYS A 470 53.25 31.75 -22.68
C LYS A 470 53.56 30.67 -23.74
N GLN A 471 54.59 29.84 -23.54
CA GLN A 471 54.87 28.68 -24.38
C GLN A 471 53.84 27.56 -24.19
N ALA A 472 53.44 27.24 -22.96
CA ALA A 472 52.42 26.24 -22.65
C ALA A 472 51.05 26.59 -23.25
N ILE A 473 50.64 27.86 -23.17
CA ILE A 473 49.41 28.35 -23.81
C ILE A 473 49.48 28.19 -25.34
N ALA A 474 50.62 28.53 -25.96
CA ALA A 474 50.79 28.38 -27.40
C ALA A 474 50.67 26.90 -27.84
N GLU A 475 51.35 25.97 -27.15
CA GLU A 475 51.28 24.53 -27.44
C GLU A 475 49.86 23.99 -27.24
N ALA A 476 49.20 24.28 -26.12
CA ALA A 476 47.83 23.83 -25.86
C ALA A 476 46.79 24.45 -26.83
N SER A 477 47.07 25.62 -27.40
CA SER A 477 46.18 26.26 -28.38
C SER A 477 46.12 25.55 -29.74
N LEU A 478 47.04 24.61 -30.01
CA LEU A 478 47.01 23.75 -31.18
C LEU A 478 45.85 22.73 -31.12
N ILE A 479 45.39 22.38 -29.92
CA ILE A 479 44.27 21.46 -29.69
C ILE A 479 42.98 22.22 -30.04
N THR A 480 42.33 21.85 -31.15
CA THR A 480 41.16 22.58 -31.66
C THR A 480 39.84 22.10 -31.05
N SER A 481 38.76 22.87 -31.24
CA SER A 481 37.45 22.59 -30.63
C SER A 481 36.74 21.31 -31.13
N ASN A 482 37.31 20.57 -32.07
CA ASN A 482 36.84 19.23 -32.47
C ASN A 482 37.44 18.11 -31.60
N SER A 483 38.45 18.42 -30.78
CA SER A 483 39.17 17.47 -29.93
C SER A 483 38.38 17.16 -28.66
N PRO A 484 38.32 15.88 -28.22
CA PRO A 484 37.83 15.53 -26.89
C PRO A 484 38.63 16.18 -25.76
N LEU A 485 39.92 16.48 -25.99
CA LEU A 485 40.82 17.11 -25.02
C LEU A 485 40.68 18.64 -24.95
N TYR A 486 39.94 19.26 -25.88
CA TYR A 486 39.79 20.73 -25.95
C TYR A 486 39.34 21.35 -24.63
N SER A 487 38.39 20.72 -23.92
CA SER A 487 37.91 21.25 -22.64
C SER A 487 38.99 21.32 -21.56
N GLU A 488 40.00 20.46 -21.64
CA GLU A 488 41.14 20.42 -20.72
C GLU A 488 42.22 21.41 -21.11
N ALA A 489 42.58 21.44 -22.40
CA ALA A 489 43.46 22.45 -22.97
C ALA A 489 43.00 23.87 -22.60
N GLN A 490 41.70 24.17 -22.71
CA GLN A 490 41.13 25.46 -22.34
C GLN A 490 41.18 25.75 -20.83
N ARG A 491 40.96 24.75 -19.95
CA ARG A 491 41.14 24.92 -18.49
C ARG A 491 42.60 25.26 -18.16
N ASN A 492 43.54 24.57 -18.80
CA ASN A 492 44.96 24.77 -18.54
C ASN A 492 45.43 26.14 -19.07
N ILE A 493 45.00 26.54 -20.27
CA ILE A 493 45.21 27.89 -20.82
C ILE A 493 44.68 28.98 -19.87
N GLN A 494 43.46 28.84 -19.34
CA GLN A 494 42.89 29.81 -18.39
C GLN A 494 43.70 29.90 -17.09
N ASN A 495 44.14 28.76 -16.54
CA ASN A 495 44.97 28.72 -15.33
C ASN A 495 46.34 29.38 -15.55
N TRP A 496 47.00 29.11 -16.69
CA TRP A 496 48.29 29.70 -17.04
C TRP A 496 48.16 31.20 -17.34
N GLN A 497 47.09 31.63 -18.00
CA GLN A 497 46.77 33.04 -18.23
C GLN A 497 46.56 33.78 -16.89
N ALA A 498 45.81 33.20 -15.95
CA ALA A 498 45.64 33.79 -14.62
C ALA A 498 46.96 33.88 -13.83
N ASN A 499 47.91 32.97 -14.04
CA ASN A 499 49.24 33.04 -13.43
C ASN A 499 50.13 34.12 -14.08
N ILE A 500 50.08 34.27 -15.41
CA ILE A 500 50.70 35.38 -16.14
C ILE A 500 50.22 36.72 -15.58
N GLU A 501 48.91 36.89 -15.42
CA GLU A 501 48.30 38.12 -14.93
C GLU A 501 48.70 38.43 -13.48
N ARG A 502 48.79 37.41 -12.62
CA ARG A 502 49.28 37.58 -11.24
C ARG A 502 50.69 38.14 -11.21
N GLU A 503 51.64 37.54 -11.94
CA GLU A 503 53.03 38.01 -11.93
C GLU A 503 53.21 39.34 -12.68
N GLU A 504 52.38 39.67 -13.67
CA GLU A 504 52.37 40.99 -14.31
C GLU A 504 51.78 42.11 -13.42
N ASP A 505 50.72 41.84 -12.65
CA ASP A 505 50.02 42.86 -11.84
C ASP A 505 50.56 42.99 -10.40
N ARG A 506 51.23 41.97 -9.88
CA ARG A 506 51.77 41.91 -8.51
C ARG A 506 52.62 43.13 -8.12
N PRO A 507 53.53 43.67 -8.96
CA PRO A 507 54.29 44.87 -8.61
C PRO A 507 53.43 46.10 -8.32
N PHE A 508 52.24 46.23 -8.94
CA PHE A 508 51.32 47.32 -8.67
C PHE A 508 50.60 47.14 -7.32
N LEU A 509 50.24 45.90 -6.97
CA LEU A 509 49.65 45.58 -5.68
C LEU A 509 50.65 45.74 -4.53
N ASP A 510 51.89 45.27 -4.71
CA ASP A 510 52.97 45.41 -3.73
C ASP A 510 53.36 46.89 -3.55
N GLN A 511 53.41 47.69 -4.63
CA GLN A 511 53.55 49.16 -4.56
C GLN A 511 52.41 49.79 -3.76
N ALA A 512 51.15 49.40 -4.04
CA ALA A 512 49.99 49.94 -3.36
C ALA A 512 49.98 49.61 -1.85
N LEU A 513 50.27 48.36 -1.48
CA LEU A 513 50.42 47.92 -0.10
C LEU A 513 51.53 48.69 0.63
N THR A 514 52.67 48.94 -0.03
CA THR A 514 53.77 49.74 0.54
C THR A 514 53.35 51.18 0.81
N LEU A 515 52.63 51.82 -0.12
CA LEU A 515 52.11 53.18 0.04
C LEU A 515 51.05 53.27 1.15
N ALA A 516 50.19 52.26 1.29
CA ALA A 516 49.24 52.21 2.39
C ALA A 516 49.91 51.99 3.76
N GLY A 517 51.02 51.25 3.79
CA GLY A 517 51.84 51.07 5.00
C GLY A 517 52.42 52.36 5.56
N THR A 518 52.63 53.38 4.71
CA THR A 518 53.04 54.75 5.12
C THR A 518 51.85 55.70 5.30
N ARG A 519 50.62 55.17 5.41
CA ARG A 519 49.33 55.90 5.40
C ARG A 519 49.08 56.77 4.17
N ASN A 520 49.84 56.60 3.08
CA ASN A 520 49.58 57.30 1.81
C ASN A 520 48.49 56.58 1.00
N TYR A 521 47.30 56.51 1.58
CA TYR A 521 46.13 55.82 1.02
C TYR A 521 45.73 56.35 -0.36
N SER A 522 45.90 57.65 -0.61
CA SER A 522 45.57 58.28 -1.91
C SER A 522 46.52 57.90 -3.04
N GLU A 523 47.81 57.63 -2.78
CA GLU A 523 48.70 57.03 -3.79
C GLU A 523 48.51 55.50 -3.87
N ALA A 524 48.23 54.83 -2.73
CA ALA A 524 47.96 53.39 -2.69
C ALA A 524 46.77 53.01 -3.58
N ILE A 525 45.66 53.75 -3.50
CA ILE A 525 44.47 53.57 -4.34
C ILE A 525 44.85 53.69 -5.83
N ARG A 526 45.56 54.75 -6.23
CA ARG A 526 46.00 54.95 -7.63
C ARG A 526 47.01 53.91 -8.13
N ALA A 527 47.76 53.28 -7.24
CA ALA A 527 48.63 52.15 -7.60
C ALA A 527 47.82 50.87 -7.83
N ALA A 528 46.86 50.54 -6.95
CA ALA A 528 46.00 49.38 -7.07
C ALA A 528 45.00 49.49 -8.26
N GLU A 529 44.49 50.69 -8.55
CA GLU A 529 43.58 50.95 -9.68
C GLU A 529 44.25 50.81 -11.06
N ARG A 530 45.56 50.55 -11.13
CA ARG A 530 46.26 50.12 -12.37
C ARG A 530 45.89 48.70 -12.78
N ILE A 531 45.53 47.85 -11.80
CA ILE A 531 45.08 46.47 -12.01
C ILE A 531 43.67 46.53 -12.61
N ARG A 532 43.53 46.05 -13.84
CA ARG A 532 42.31 46.25 -14.65
C ARG A 532 41.19 45.27 -14.28
N PRO A 533 39.91 45.65 -14.43
CA PRO A 533 38.79 44.73 -14.31
C PRO A 533 38.99 43.48 -15.17
N GLY A 534 38.68 42.31 -14.60
CA GLY A 534 38.86 41.01 -15.24
C GLY A 534 40.23 40.36 -15.06
N ARG A 535 41.28 41.09 -14.63
CA ARG A 535 42.60 40.51 -14.33
C ARG A 535 42.57 39.70 -13.03
N ALA A 536 43.42 38.68 -12.94
CA ALA A 536 43.48 37.73 -11.82
C ALA A 536 43.68 38.32 -10.41
N LEU A 537 44.26 39.52 -10.26
CA LEU A 537 44.42 40.22 -8.96
C LEU A 537 43.38 41.31 -8.69
N TYR A 538 42.44 41.56 -9.62
CA TYR A 538 41.54 42.72 -9.55
C TYR A 538 40.67 42.76 -8.27
N GLN A 539 40.08 41.64 -7.87
CA GLN A 539 39.22 41.60 -6.67
C GLN A 539 40.00 41.94 -5.40
N GLN A 540 41.18 41.32 -5.22
CA GLN A 540 42.07 41.60 -4.09
C GLN A 540 42.53 43.07 -4.07
N ALA A 541 42.77 43.67 -5.24
CA ALA A 541 43.09 45.09 -5.35
C ALA A 541 41.91 45.98 -4.93
N GLN A 542 40.68 45.67 -5.38
CA GLN A 542 39.48 46.44 -5.03
C GLN A 542 39.10 46.31 -3.54
N GLU A 543 39.29 45.15 -2.91
CA GLU A 543 39.14 44.98 -1.45
C GLU A 543 40.04 45.94 -0.67
N LYS A 544 41.31 46.10 -1.11
CA LYS A 544 42.24 47.06 -0.50
C LYS A 544 41.85 48.51 -0.78
N VAL A 545 41.45 48.84 -2.00
CA VAL A 545 40.93 50.17 -2.36
C VAL A 545 39.71 50.56 -1.50
N ALA A 546 38.78 49.62 -1.26
CA ALA A 546 37.61 49.86 -0.41
C ALA A 546 38.01 50.16 1.04
N LEU A 547 38.96 49.41 1.61
CA LEU A 547 39.50 49.66 2.95
C LEU A 547 40.19 51.03 3.04
N TRP A 548 41.07 51.36 2.09
CA TRP A 548 41.81 52.62 2.08
C TRP A 548 40.92 53.85 1.90
N ARG A 549 39.78 53.72 1.22
CA ARG A 549 38.76 54.78 1.15
C ARG A 549 38.10 55.02 2.52
N GLN A 550 37.93 53.98 3.35
CA GLN A 550 37.45 54.15 4.73
C GLN A 550 38.51 54.79 5.64
N GLU A 551 39.80 54.45 5.48
CA GLU A 551 40.89 55.09 6.24
C GLU A 551 40.96 56.60 5.95
N ILE A 552 40.84 57.01 4.66
CA ILE A 552 40.78 58.44 4.28
C ILE A 552 39.57 59.15 4.90
N GLN A 553 38.42 58.47 4.98
CA GLN A 553 37.24 59.03 5.65
C GLN A 553 37.46 59.17 7.16
N ALA A 554 38.10 58.18 7.79
CA ALA A 554 38.44 58.24 9.22
C ALA A 554 39.44 59.35 9.56
N ASP A 555 40.51 59.52 8.78
CA ASP A 555 41.48 60.62 8.96
C ASP A 555 40.81 62.00 8.82
N ASN A 556 39.79 62.13 7.97
CA ASN A 556 39.02 63.37 7.82
C ASN A 556 38.04 63.61 8.99
N TYR A 557 37.25 62.60 9.38
CA TYR A 557 36.36 62.70 10.54
C TYR A 557 37.14 62.99 11.83
N LEU A 558 38.30 62.38 12.01
CA LEU A 558 39.17 62.64 13.16
C LEU A 558 39.72 64.07 13.14
N ARG A 559 40.16 64.60 11.99
CA ARG A 559 40.66 65.99 11.90
C ARG A 559 39.56 66.98 12.27
N GLU A 560 38.40 66.89 11.64
CA GLU A 560 37.28 67.79 11.91
C GLU A 560 36.74 67.63 13.35
N ALA A 561 36.79 66.42 13.92
CA ALA A 561 36.46 66.19 15.33
C ALA A 561 37.49 66.82 16.28
N TYR A 562 38.79 66.77 15.98
CA TYR A 562 39.81 67.50 16.74
C TYR A 562 39.61 69.01 16.65
N ASP A 563 39.40 69.56 15.43
CA ASP A 563 39.15 70.98 15.21
C ASP A 563 37.91 71.49 15.97
N LEU A 564 36.88 70.63 16.13
CA LEU A 564 35.71 70.90 16.97
C LEU A 564 36.01 70.78 18.47
N ALA A 565 36.82 69.80 18.90
CA ALA A 565 37.13 69.59 20.30
C ALA A 565 38.00 70.70 20.91
N ASP A 566 38.93 71.28 20.13
CA ASP A 566 39.80 72.39 20.55
C ASP A 566 39.02 73.68 20.89
N ILE A 567 37.74 73.78 20.49
CA ILE A 567 36.83 74.86 20.92
C ILE A 567 36.52 74.78 22.43
N GLY A 568 36.62 73.59 23.03
CA GLY A 568 36.53 73.38 24.48
C GLY A 568 35.15 73.58 25.13
N THR A 569 34.08 73.86 24.36
CA THR A 569 32.72 73.95 24.91
C THR A 569 32.01 72.58 24.85
N PRO A 570 31.03 72.32 25.74
CA PRO A 570 30.26 71.08 25.72
C PRO A 570 29.63 70.77 24.36
N GLU A 571 29.01 71.75 23.72
CA GLU A 571 28.31 71.61 22.45
C GLU A 571 29.27 71.30 21.28
N ALA A 572 30.53 71.68 21.40
CA ALA A 572 31.57 71.41 20.42
C ALA A 572 32.20 70.02 20.65
N LEU A 573 32.50 69.66 21.91
CA LEU A 573 32.96 68.33 22.31
C LEU A 573 31.93 67.24 21.96
N VAL A 574 30.63 67.50 22.10
CA VAL A 574 29.56 66.57 21.70
C VAL A 574 29.53 66.37 20.18
N LYS A 575 29.74 67.43 19.39
CA LYS A 575 29.85 67.31 17.92
C LYS A 575 31.11 66.54 17.53
N ALA A 576 32.24 66.79 18.19
CA ALA A 576 33.48 66.05 18.00
C ALA A 576 33.29 64.54 18.27
N ILE A 577 32.65 64.17 19.38
CA ILE A 577 32.31 62.77 19.70
C ILE A 577 31.42 62.16 18.60
N ASN A 578 30.31 62.83 18.25
CA ASN A 578 29.36 62.31 17.27
C ASN A 578 29.95 62.18 15.84
N LEU A 579 30.99 62.95 15.52
CA LEU A 579 31.71 62.84 14.25
C LEU A 579 32.77 61.73 14.30
N ALA A 580 33.55 61.66 15.38
CA ALA A 580 34.52 60.59 15.58
C ALA A 580 33.86 59.20 15.70
N GLN A 581 32.61 59.12 16.19
CA GLN A 581 31.80 57.89 16.18
C GLN A 581 31.49 57.35 14.78
N GLN A 582 31.70 58.13 13.71
CA GLN A 582 31.52 57.69 12.31
C GLN A 582 32.76 56.96 11.75
N VAL A 583 33.85 56.87 12.51
CA VAL A 583 35.04 56.08 12.14
C VAL A 583 34.69 54.59 12.12
N SER A 584 34.83 53.96 10.95
CA SER A 584 34.54 52.53 10.74
C SER A 584 35.46 51.63 11.58
N SER A 585 34.90 50.58 12.17
CA SER A 585 35.65 49.57 12.95
C SER A 585 36.61 48.71 12.13
N ALA A 586 36.56 48.80 10.79
CA ALA A 586 37.55 48.18 9.91
C ALA A 586 38.84 49.02 9.76
N THR A 587 38.85 50.27 10.21
CA THR A 587 40.01 51.19 10.08
C THR A 587 41.04 51.01 11.18
N ASN A 588 42.32 51.22 10.86
CA ASN A 588 43.40 51.18 11.85
C ASN A 588 43.25 52.25 12.94
N ALA A 589 42.55 53.35 12.64
CA ALA A 589 42.33 54.45 13.59
C ALA A 589 41.27 54.17 14.67
N TYR A 590 40.41 53.17 14.49
CA TYR A 590 39.22 52.96 15.34
C TYR A 590 39.52 52.83 16.85
N SER A 591 40.52 52.03 17.22
CA SER A 591 40.86 51.81 18.64
C SER A 591 41.29 53.10 19.34
N GLN A 592 42.14 53.90 18.69
CA GLN A 592 42.56 55.21 19.17
C GLN A 592 41.37 56.21 19.20
N THR A 593 40.50 56.16 18.20
CA THR A 593 39.28 56.98 18.11
C THR A 593 38.39 56.78 19.34
N GLN A 594 38.16 55.53 19.75
CA GLN A 594 37.37 55.22 20.95
C GLN A 594 38.02 55.74 22.24
N GLN A 595 39.35 55.78 22.34
CA GLN A 595 40.03 56.41 23.48
C GLN A 595 39.79 57.93 23.53
N ILE A 596 39.87 58.60 22.38
CA ILE A 596 39.68 60.05 22.24
C ILE A 596 38.23 60.46 22.56
N ILE A 597 37.25 59.74 21.98
CA ILE A 597 35.81 59.90 22.26
C ILE A 597 35.53 59.87 23.77
N ASN A 598 36.12 58.91 24.48
CA ASN A 598 35.95 58.76 25.92
C ASN A 598 36.68 59.84 26.73
N GLY A 599 37.81 60.35 26.24
CA GLY A 599 38.47 61.53 26.80
C GLY A 599 37.59 62.79 26.73
N TRP A 600 37.03 63.09 25.56
CA TRP A 600 36.11 64.23 25.38
C TRP A 600 34.82 64.07 26.20
N ALA A 601 34.29 62.85 26.34
CA ALA A 601 33.12 62.58 27.16
C ALA A 601 33.37 62.89 28.65
N ASN A 602 34.56 62.53 29.16
CA ASN A 602 35.00 62.90 30.51
C ASN A 602 35.18 64.42 30.66
N GLN A 603 35.72 65.11 29.65
CA GLN A 603 35.87 66.58 29.70
C GLN A 603 34.52 67.31 29.79
N ILE A 604 33.47 66.82 29.10
CA ILE A 604 32.11 67.37 29.25
C ILE A 604 31.59 67.15 30.69
N LEU A 605 31.89 66.00 31.29
CA LEU A 605 31.52 65.69 32.67
C LEU A 605 32.26 66.57 33.68
N ASP A 606 33.56 66.84 33.48
CA ASP A 606 34.35 67.77 34.29
C ASP A 606 33.85 69.23 34.17
N LEU A 607 33.42 69.65 32.98
CA LEU A 607 32.76 70.94 32.79
C LEU A 607 31.42 71.02 33.53
N ALA A 608 30.63 69.94 33.53
CA ALA A 608 29.40 69.84 34.31
C ALA A 608 29.67 69.90 35.83
N TYR A 609 30.64 69.12 36.32
CA TYR A 609 31.10 69.17 37.72
C TYR A 609 31.52 70.59 38.12
N THR A 610 32.32 71.25 37.28
CA THR A 610 32.79 72.63 37.50
C THR A 610 31.60 73.61 37.61
N LYS A 611 30.64 73.54 36.68
CA LYS A 611 29.40 74.34 36.72
C LYS A 611 28.53 74.05 37.93
N SER A 612 28.48 72.80 38.41
CA SER A 612 27.61 72.39 39.53
C SER A 612 27.89 73.11 40.85
N SER A 613 29.06 73.75 40.97
CA SER A 613 29.45 74.55 42.14
C SER A 613 28.74 75.92 42.24
N TYR A 614 28.20 76.46 41.13
CA TYR A 614 27.52 77.77 41.11
C TYR A 614 26.25 77.84 40.24
N ALA A 615 26.08 76.96 39.25
CA ALA A 615 24.93 76.91 38.34
C ALA A 615 24.47 75.46 38.15
N LEU A 616 23.67 74.95 39.09
CA LEU A 616 23.31 73.53 39.17
C LEU A 616 22.35 73.06 38.07
N GLU A 617 21.50 73.95 37.55
CA GLU A 617 20.63 73.67 36.38
C GLU A 617 21.44 73.58 35.08
N GLU A 618 22.40 74.49 34.88
CA GLU A 618 23.32 74.44 33.74
C GLU A 618 24.22 73.19 33.78
N ALA A 619 24.67 72.78 34.97
CA ALA A 619 25.45 71.56 35.15
C ALA A 619 24.70 70.30 34.71
N ILE A 620 23.42 70.20 35.07
CA ILE A 620 22.53 69.13 34.62
C ILE A 620 22.40 69.15 33.10
N ALA A 621 22.16 70.33 32.50
CA ALA A 621 22.03 70.46 31.05
C ALA A 621 23.32 69.99 30.32
N ILE A 622 24.50 70.39 30.80
CA ILE A 622 25.79 69.99 30.23
C ILE A 622 25.98 68.47 30.33
N ALA A 623 25.78 67.88 31.52
CA ALA A 623 25.90 66.44 31.71
C ALA A 623 24.89 65.64 30.86
N GLN A 624 23.70 66.18 30.60
CA GLN A 624 22.69 65.56 29.73
C GLN A 624 23.10 65.50 28.25
N THR A 625 24.08 66.31 27.81
CA THR A 625 24.57 66.26 26.42
C THR A 625 25.59 65.15 26.15
N ILE A 626 26.12 64.49 27.19
CA ILE A 626 27.13 63.43 27.04
C ILE A 626 26.55 62.26 26.23
N PRO A 627 27.17 61.85 25.11
CA PRO A 627 26.59 60.82 24.24
C PRO A 627 26.55 59.43 24.88
N SER A 628 25.42 58.73 24.69
CA SER A 628 25.26 57.33 25.07
C SER A 628 26.24 56.43 24.31
N GLY A 629 26.90 55.50 25.00
CA GLY A 629 27.97 54.67 24.45
C GLY A 629 29.38 55.15 24.80
N THR A 630 29.52 56.31 25.44
CA THR A 630 30.77 56.77 26.07
C THR A 630 30.87 56.28 27.52
N VAL A 631 32.09 56.15 28.06
CA VAL A 631 32.35 55.71 29.45
C VAL A 631 31.82 56.70 30.48
N ALA A 632 31.84 58.00 30.20
CA ALA A 632 31.34 59.05 31.09
C ALA A 632 29.81 59.00 31.29
N TYR A 633 29.08 58.39 30.35
CA TYR A 633 27.63 58.47 30.29
C TYR A 633 26.93 57.95 31.55
N SER A 634 27.36 56.80 32.09
CA SER A 634 26.73 56.20 33.27
C SER A 634 26.97 57.03 34.55
N GLU A 635 28.15 57.63 34.68
CA GLU A 635 28.46 58.54 35.80
C GLU A 635 27.67 59.85 35.66
N ALA A 636 27.59 60.42 34.46
CA ALA A 636 26.79 61.61 34.17
C ALA A 636 25.33 61.44 34.58
N GLN A 637 24.67 60.34 34.19
CA GLN A 637 23.29 60.05 34.59
C GLN A 637 23.12 59.91 36.11
N SER A 638 24.12 59.37 36.81
CA SER A 638 24.13 59.30 38.28
C SER A 638 24.19 60.70 38.91
N GLN A 639 25.07 61.58 38.41
CA GLN A 639 25.21 62.94 38.96
C GLN A 639 24.05 63.85 38.60
N ILE A 640 23.46 63.72 37.40
CA ILE A 640 22.21 64.40 37.02
C ILE A 640 21.13 64.15 38.07
N LYS A 641 20.94 62.90 38.49
CA LYS A 641 19.97 62.54 39.55
C LYS A 641 20.32 63.19 40.89
N ASN A 642 21.57 63.10 41.33
CA ASN A 642 22.03 63.72 42.58
C ASN A 642 21.83 65.25 42.60
N TRP A 643 22.02 65.91 41.46
CA TRP A 643 21.83 67.35 41.30
C TRP A 643 20.35 67.74 41.22
N GLN A 644 19.50 66.94 40.57
CA GLN A 644 18.04 67.13 40.57
C GLN A 644 17.43 67.00 41.97
N GLU A 645 17.89 66.04 42.77
CA GLU A 645 17.47 65.88 44.18
C GLU A 645 17.91 67.09 45.03
N ARG A 646 19.08 67.68 44.76
CA ARG A 646 19.56 68.90 45.42
C ARG A 646 18.80 70.17 45.00
N LEU A 647 18.29 70.25 43.78
CA LEU A 647 17.42 71.34 43.31
C LEU A 647 15.99 71.25 43.90
N ARG A 648 15.56 70.07 44.35
CA ARG A 648 14.22 69.81 44.87
C ARG A 648 14.29 69.01 46.19
N PRO A 649 14.81 69.60 47.28
CA PRO A 649 14.84 68.94 48.58
C PRO A 649 13.42 68.53 49.00
N PRO A 650 13.24 67.33 49.60
CA PRO A 650 11.93 66.77 49.86
C PRO A 650 11.13 67.63 50.84
N VAL A 651 9.90 67.96 50.45
CA VAL A 651 8.95 68.70 51.30
C VAL A 651 8.53 67.81 52.46
N ILE A 652 8.92 68.18 53.69
CA ILE A 652 8.47 67.52 54.92
C ILE A 652 7.07 68.06 55.25
N GLU A 653 6.06 67.51 54.61
CA GLU A 653 4.66 67.84 54.87
C GLU A 653 4.17 67.18 56.17
N ARG A 654 3.45 67.94 57.01
CA ARG A 654 2.96 67.45 58.31
C ARG A 654 1.58 66.80 58.15
N GLU A 655 1.51 65.47 58.20
CA GLU A 655 0.25 64.79 58.47
C GLU A 655 -0.04 64.72 59.98
N LEU A 656 -1.14 65.34 60.40
CA LEU A 656 -2.00 64.81 61.46
C LEU A 656 -3.44 64.77 60.88
N PRO A 657 -4.16 63.64 60.99
CA PRO A 657 -5.27 63.34 60.09
C PRO A 657 -6.63 63.82 60.62
N LEU A 658 -7.61 63.87 59.71
CA LEU A 658 -8.90 63.14 59.75
C LEU A 658 -9.68 63.60 58.49
N ARG A 659 -9.89 62.74 57.48
CA ARG A 659 -10.82 61.58 57.40
C ARG A 659 -12.21 62.01 56.91
N GLU A 660 -12.56 61.55 55.71
CA GLU A 660 -13.81 60.88 55.29
C GLU A 660 -13.89 60.88 53.74
N ILE A 661 -14.47 59.94 53.00
CA ILE A 661 -14.82 58.51 53.11
C ILE A 661 -15.40 58.13 51.72
N ASN A 662 -15.29 56.86 51.31
CA ASN A 662 -16.02 56.21 50.20
C ASN A 662 -15.76 56.58 48.70
N LEU A 663 -15.52 55.50 47.94
CA LEU A 663 -16.19 55.07 46.67
C LEU A 663 -16.23 56.08 45.49
N ASP A 664 -15.95 55.66 44.25
CA ASP A 664 -16.40 54.39 43.66
C ASP A 664 -15.48 53.78 42.56
N LYS A 665 -16.06 52.86 41.79
CA LYS A 665 -15.50 51.78 40.94
C LYS A 665 -15.08 52.24 39.50
N PRO A 666 -14.71 51.34 38.55
CA PRO A 666 -13.40 51.43 37.91
C PRO A 666 -13.48 51.47 36.36
N ARG A 667 -12.39 51.10 35.67
CA ARG A 667 -12.22 50.57 34.28
C ARG A 667 -11.18 51.38 33.47
N SER A 668 -10.54 50.86 32.41
CA SER A 668 -10.14 49.48 32.05
C SER A 668 -9.42 49.47 30.69
N ARG A 669 -8.60 48.43 30.41
CA ARG A 669 -8.19 47.97 29.05
C ARG A 669 -7.28 48.96 28.27
N LYS A 670 -6.51 48.58 27.25
CA LYS A 670 -6.10 47.28 26.61
C LYS A 670 -4.64 47.51 26.10
N PHE A 671 -3.69 46.58 26.08
CA PHE A 671 -3.58 45.27 25.40
C PHE A 671 -3.42 45.36 23.85
N ASN A 672 -2.50 44.54 23.33
CA ASN A 672 -1.91 44.39 21.96
C ASN A 672 -0.42 44.85 21.98
N GLN A 673 0.63 44.05 21.72
CA GLN A 673 0.85 42.75 21.03
C GLN A 673 0.95 42.81 19.50
N PHE A 674 1.73 41.87 18.93
CA PHE A 674 2.17 41.66 17.52
C PHE A 674 3.35 42.54 17.05
N GLU A 675 4.29 42.08 16.20
CA GLU A 675 4.89 40.73 16.01
C GLU A 675 6.20 40.86 15.20
N ASP A 676 6.88 39.74 14.91
CA ASP A 676 8.23 39.63 14.34
C ASP A 676 8.55 40.42 13.06
N ARG A 677 9.80 40.90 12.97
CA ARG A 677 10.67 40.71 11.79
C ARG A 677 12.16 40.92 12.09
#